data_AF-A0A2E5BT80-F1
#
_entry.id   AF-A0A2E5BT80-F1
#
_cell.length_a   1.000
_cell.length_b   1.000
_cell.length_c   1.000
_cell.angle_alpha   90.00
_cell.angle_beta   90.00
_cell.angle_gamma   90.00
#
_symmetry.space_group_name_H-M   'P 1'
#
loop_
_entity.id
_entity.type
_entity.pdbx_description
1 polymer ?
#
loop_
_entity_poly.entity_id
_entity_poly.type
_entity_poly.pdbx_seq_one_letter_code
_entity_poly.pdbx_strand_id
1 'polypeptide(L)'
;MVKLLEALVFNTRVIILAALAVFTVYAGYFATQLKMDAGFDKQLPAGHEYIQTFQEYREKLFGSNRIIVVLEAKEGTIWNQEFFQEYKLITDDIFFLPGVARHTVTSLWTPNTRYLEITEEGIRADDVIPGTVTAETMTTTALEQIENNVIRGGFVGRLVAEDFKAAMITAELLEFDPRTQAKLDYFDLAAKLEAEIRDKYEIEDGKYTVRIIGFAKLIGDIADGAQSLVFFFAIAFLLTVLSVYLYSRSAILTFLPLFASLVSVVWQFGVLAFLGYGLDPLAILVPFLVFAIGVSHGVQQVNLITAEISAGATPEEAARTSFSGLLIPGSMALLTDLVGFGTLYMIPIQMIQELAITASIGVALKIVTNLIMLPVLASYFTFDEGFAERVAKARDFRLKIMAFLGNIANPKTAVVTLIISTVLFGVAVVESQDRHVGALHPGSPELHPDARYNADSRIIADKFSLGLNLLTVVAETPTEACIKYDYMRYLNRFTWYMENVEGVTLAISLPYAVKNSSAGWNEGALKWRALPRNQFALVQSVGPVPPSTGLLNQNCSVMSLLIFLEDAKATTIERAVDAVKEWRDENARDDVLIRLASGNMGVQAAVNEEIEESELPMMLWVYVAIVALVILTYRDWRATVACTIPLTFATFFGYWFMEVLQIGLTVATLPVMVLAVGLGVDYAFYIYNRVQFHLAEGLNITDSYKQTLFETGMAVVFTAVTMAVGVSTWTFSALKFQADMGLLLTFMFSINMIMAITTLPSIAVVLDMIFPRKRPVKAPSGAFSH
;
A
#
# COMPACT_ATOMS: atom_id res chain seq x y z
N MET A 1 -17.19 -32.46 22.71
CA MET A 1 -16.22 -32.37 21.60
C MET A 1 -14.80 -32.02 22.04
N VAL A 2 -14.57 -30.90 22.78
CA VAL A 2 -13.22 -30.45 23.20
C VAL A 2 -12.40 -31.51 23.93
N LYS A 3 -12.96 -32.20 24.93
CA LYS A 3 -12.29 -33.30 25.65
C LYS A 3 -11.91 -34.50 24.76
N LEU A 4 -12.66 -34.74 23.69
CA LEU A 4 -12.38 -35.81 22.74
C LEU A 4 -11.22 -35.42 21.80
N LEU A 5 -11.20 -34.16 21.35
CA LEU A 5 -10.07 -33.59 20.60
C LEU A 5 -8.80 -33.55 21.45
N GLU A 6 -8.90 -33.14 22.71
CA GLU A 6 -7.79 -33.16 23.67
C GLU A 6 -7.25 -34.58 23.85
N ALA A 7 -8.12 -35.56 24.10
CA ALA A 7 -7.72 -36.96 24.23
C ALA A 7 -7.04 -37.48 22.97
N LEU A 8 -7.56 -37.16 21.78
CA LEU A 8 -6.96 -37.54 20.50
C LEU A 8 -5.57 -36.92 20.34
N VAL A 9 -5.45 -35.60 20.48
CA VAL A 9 -4.21 -34.84 20.25
C VAL A 9 -3.09 -35.30 21.18
N PHE A 10 -3.36 -35.43 22.48
CA PHE A 10 -2.34 -35.78 23.45
C PHE A 10 -2.01 -37.28 23.46
N ASN A 11 -2.94 -38.18 23.09
CA ASN A 11 -2.65 -39.61 22.98
C ASN A 11 -1.83 -39.95 21.73
N THR A 12 -1.97 -39.19 20.63
CA THR A 12 -1.20 -39.39 19.38
C THR A 12 -0.12 -38.32 19.17
N ARG A 13 0.40 -37.74 20.26
CA ARG A 13 1.35 -36.62 20.22
C ARG A 13 2.56 -36.82 19.31
N VAL A 14 3.17 -38.02 19.31
CA VAL A 14 4.35 -38.34 18.47
C VAL A 14 3.98 -38.32 16.97
N ILE A 15 2.84 -38.92 16.62
CA ILE A 15 2.38 -39.01 15.23
C ILE A 15 2.06 -37.62 14.69
N ILE A 16 1.39 -36.78 15.49
CA ILE A 16 1.07 -35.39 15.12
C ILE A 16 2.36 -34.60 14.90
N LEU A 17 3.31 -34.62 15.84
CA LEU A 17 4.57 -33.90 15.67
C LEU A 17 5.38 -34.39 14.45
N ALA A 18 5.39 -35.70 14.19
CA ALA A 18 6.04 -36.25 13.00
C ALA A 18 5.38 -35.76 11.70
N ALA A 19 4.04 -35.75 11.64
CA ALA A 19 3.31 -35.23 10.48
C ALA A 19 3.56 -33.74 10.26
N LEU A 20 3.55 -32.93 11.32
CA LEU A 20 3.85 -31.49 11.24
C LEU A 20 5.31 -31.24 10.83
N ALA A 21 6.26 -32.06 11.29
CA ALA A 21 7.66 -31.97 10.87
C ALA A 21 7.83 -32.28 9.38
N VAL A 22 7.18 -33.33 8.86
CA VAL A 22 7.18 -33.66 7.43
C VAL A 22 6.59 -32.52 6.62
N PHE A 23 5.45 -31.97 7.05
CA PHE A 23 4.84 -30.82 6.38
C PHE A 23 5.75 -29.58 6.42
N THR A 24 6.48 -29.35 7.52
CA THR A 24 7.45 -28.26 7.64
C THR A 24 8.62 -28.41 6.67
N VAL A 25 9.17 -29.61 6.51
CA VAL A 25 10.23 -29.87 5.53
C VAL A 25 9.72 -29.66 4.10
N TYR A 26 8.53 -30.18 3.80
CA TYR A 26 7.89 -30.01 2.48
C TYR A 26 7.64 -28.54 2.17
N ALA A 27 6.98 -27.79 3.07
CA ALA A 27 6.73 -26.38 2.88
C ALA A 27 8.03 -25.56 2.83
N GLY A 28 9.04 -25.91 3.63
CA GLY A 28 10.35 -25.28 3.60
C GLY A 28 11.05 -25.40 2.24
N TYR A 29 10.90 -26.53 1.53
CA TYR A 29 11.44 -26.71 0.19
C TYR A 29 10.76 -25.82 -0.87
N PHE A 30 9.47 -25.56 -0.75
CA PHE A 30 8.77 -24.60 -1.61
C PHE A 30 9.05 -23.16 -1.21
N ALA A 31 9.21 -22.88 0.08
CA ALA A 31 9.51 -21.55 0.59
C ALA A 31 10.83 -21.00 0.03
N THR A 32 11.85 -21.85 -0.16
CA THR A 32 13.13 -21.43 -0.77
C THR A 32 13.03 -21.09 -2.26
N GLN A 33 11.91 -21.40 -2.91
CA GLN A 33 11.65 -21.10 -4.32
C GLN A 33 10.82 -19.83 -4.51
N LEU A 34 10.31 -19.25 -3.42
CA LEU A 34 9.53 -18.02 -3.47
C LEU A 34 10.41 -16.86 -3.97
N LYS A 35 9.95 -16.17 -5.01
CA LYS A 35 10.60 -15.00 -5.58
C LYS A 35 9.75 -13.75 -5.37
N MET A 36 10.40 -12.60 -5.32
CA MET A 36 9.67 -11.32 -5.39
C MET A 36 9.11 -11.14 -6.80
N ASP A 37 7.87 -10.67 -6.89
CA ASP A 37 7.17 -10.42 -8.15
C ASP A 37 6.40 -9.12 -8.08
N ALA A 38 6.98 -8.06 -8.66
CA ALA A 38 6.31 -6.79 -8.85
C ALA A 38 5.58 -6.79 -10.21
N GLY A 39 4.43 -6.12 -10.27
CA GLY A 39 3.73 -5.91 -11.54
C GLY A 39 2.98 -4.59 -11.52
N PHE A 40 3.16 -3.78 -12.56
CA PHE A 40 2.41 -2.52 -12.72
C PHE A 40 0.91 -2.80 -12.81
N ASP A 41 0.53 -3.80 -13.62
CA ASP A 41 -0.87 -4.19 -13.82
C ASP A 41 -1.56 -4.67 -12.53
N LYS A 42 -0.81 -5.14 -11.53
CA LYS A 42 -1.37 -5.59 -10.24
C LYS A 42 -1.88 -4.44 -9.36
N GLN A 43 -1.43 -3.21 -9.62
CA GLN A 43 -1.89 -2.02 -8.90
C GLN A 43 -3.18 -1.44 -9.48
N LEU A 44 -3.55 -1.84 -10.70
CA LEU A 44 -4.70 -1.27 -11.39
C LEU A 44 -6.00 -1.83 -10.82
N PRO A 45 -6.97 -0.98 -10.44
CA PRO A 45 -8.28 -1.44 -9.99
C PRO A 45 -9.05 -2.10 -11.14
N ALA A 46 -9.40 -3.36 -10.96
CA ALA A 46 -10.11 -4.17 -11.93
C ALA A 46 -11.56 -3.71 -12.05
N GLY A 47 -11.99 -3.38 -13.26
CA GLY A 47 -13.37 -2.96 -13.52
C GLY A 47 -13.62 -1.46 -13.40
N HIS A 48 -12.67 -0.66 -12.90
CA HIS A 48 -12.79 0.80 -12.86
C HIS A 48 -12.83 1.43 -14.27
N GLU A 49 -13.65 2.46 -14.48
CA GLU A 49 -13.87 3.04 -15.82
C GLU A 49 -12.59 3.58 -16.48
N TYR A 50 -11.69 4.17 -15.66
CA TYR A 50 -10.39 4.69 -16.13
C TYR A 50 -9.49 3.57 -16.63
N ILE A 51 -9.49 2.43 -15.93
CA ILE A 51 -8.65 1.28 -16.28
C ILE A 51 -9.18 0.56 -17.50
N GLN A 52 -10.51 0.44 -17.67
CA GLN A 52 -11.10 -0.08 -18.90
C GLN A 52 -10.70 0.78 -20.11
N THR A 53 -10.81 2.11 -19.96
CA THR A 53 -10.42 3.07 -20.99
C THR A 53 -8.91 2.99 -21.27
N PHE A 54 -8.09 2.85 -20.24
CA PHE A 54 -6.66 2.62 -20.37
C PHE A 54 -6.36 1.33 -21.15
N GLN A 55 -6.95 0.20 -20.79
CA GLN A 55 -6.72 -1.09 -21.46
C GLN A 55 -7.14 -1.06 -22.93
N GLU A 56 -8.25 -0.38 -23.26
CA GLU A 56 -8.75 -0.26 -24.63
C GLU A 56 -7.84 0.61 -25.52
N TYR A 57 -7.23 1.65 -24.95
CA TYR A 57 -6.46 2.65 -25.69
C TYR A 57 -4.95 2.57 -25.48
N ARG A 58 -4.44 1.67 -24.63
CA ARG A 58 -3.00 1.58 -24.33
C ARG A 58 -2.14 1.30 -25.56
N GLU A 59 -2.63 0.48 -26.49
CA GLU A 59 -1.91 0.18 -27.75
C GLU A 59 -2.12 1.25 -28.84
N LYS A 60 -3.18 2.05 -28.72
CA LYS A 60 -3.59 3.01 -29.76
C LYS A 60 -3.06 4.41 -29.51
N LEU A 61 -2.88 4.78 -28.24
CA LEU A 61 -2.62 6.15 -27.85
C LEU A 61 -1.44 6.28 -26.87
N PHE A 62 -1.25 5.38 -25.87
CA PHE A 62 -0.21 5.55 -24.84
C PHE A 62 0.12 4.29 -24.01
N GLY A 63 1.41 4.03 -23.72
CA GLY A 63 1.83 3.24 -22.57
C GLY A 63 1.89 4.09 -21.29
N SER A 64 1.33 3.59 -20.18
CA SER A 64 1.40 4.28 -18.87
C SER A 64 2.73 4.07 -18.16
N ASN A 65 3.37 2.92 -18.39
CA ASN A 65 4.63 2.54 -17.76
C ASN A 65 5.80 3.13 -18.54
N ARG A 66 6.37 4.23 -18.04
CA ARG A 66 7.49 4.94 -18.66
C ARG A 66 8.69 5.05 -17.73
N ILE A 67 9.87 5.09 -18.32
CA ILE A 67 11.11 5.50 -17.69
C ILE A 67 11.53 6.85 -18.24
N ILE A 68 12.07 7.68 -17.36
CA ILE A 68 12.58 9.01 -17.70
C ILE A 68 13.99 9.11 -17.13
N VAL A 69 14.93 9.44 -18.01
CA VAL A 69 16.34 9.62 -17.69
C VAL A 69 16.73 11.03 -18.08
N VAL A 70 17.29 11.79 -17.15
CA VAL A 70 17.75 13.16 -17.38
C VAL A 70 19.26 13.22 -17.15
N LEU A 71 19.96 13.75 -18.16
CA LEU A 71 21.37 14.10 -18.06
C LEU A 71 21.47 15.60 -17.76
N GLU A 72 22.08 15.94 -16.64
CA GLU A 72 22.28 17.32 -16.18
C GLU A 72 23.78 17.67 -16.17
N ALA A 73 24.14 18.83 -16.71
CA ALA A 73 25.48 19.40 -16.60
C ALA A 73 25.65 20.13 -15.26
N LYS A 74 26.69 19.78 -14.49
CA LYS A 74 27.03 20.44 -13.22
C LYS A 74 27.51 21.88 -13.44
N GLU A 75 28.29 22.09 -14.50
CA GLU A 75 28.83 23.40 -14.90
C GLU A 75 28.49 23.71 -16.35
N GLY A 76 28.16 24.97 -16.64
CA GLY A 76 27.81 25.43 -17.99
C GLY A 76 26.39 25.04 -18.43
N THR A 77 26.20 24.92 -19.74
CA THR A 77 24.96 24.53 -20.41
C THR A 77 25.15 23.23 -21.18
N ILE A 78 24.05 22.62 -21.63
CA ILE A 78 24.08 21.39 -22.46
C ILE A 78 24.67 21.62 -23.86
N TRP A 79 24.87 22.87 -24.28
CA TRP A 79 25.27 23.26 -25.64
C TRP A 79 26.76 23.08 -25.91
N ASN A 80 27.26 21.87 -25.73
CA ASN A 80 28.64 21.51 -26.03
C ASN A 80 28.71 20.10 -26.64
N GLN A 81 29.77 19.84 -27.40
CA GLN A 81 29.93 18.59 -28.14
C GLN A 81 30.03 17.37 -27.20
N GLU A 82 30.76 17.50 -26.09
CA GLU A 82 30.94 16.42 -25.11
C GLU A 82 29.58 15.99 -24.52
N PHE A 83 28.73 16.95 -24.13
CA PHE A 83 27.40 16.65 -23.60
C PHE A 83 26.53 15.90 -24.61
N PHE A 84 26.49 16.35 -25.87
CA PHE A 84 25.68 15.70 -26.90
C PHE A 84 26.20 14.31 -27.29
N GLN A 85 27.50 14.05 -27.14
CA GLN A 85 28.08 12.71 -27.27
C GLN A 85 27.59 11.78 -26.17
N GLU A 86 27.73 12.19 -24.91
CA GLU A 86 27.26 11.39 -23.76
C GLU A 86 25.74 11.18 -23.81
N TYR A 87 24.98 12.24 -24.11
CA TYR A 87 23.52 12.17 -24.25
C TYR A 87 23.08 11.22 -25.39
N LYS A 88 23.85 11.11 -26.47
CA LYS A 88 23.61 10.12 -27.52
C LYS A 88 23.85 8.70 -27.02
N LEU A 89 24.98 8.46 -26.36
CA LEU A 89 25.34 7.13 -25.85
C LEU A 89 24.30 6.64 -24.83
N ILE A 90 23.80 7.51 -23.94
CA ILE A 90 22.70 7.18 -23.03
C ILE A 90 21.42 6.84 -23.80
N THR A 91 21.08 7.62 -24.84
CA THR A 91 19.90 7.34 -25.68
C THR A 91 20.01 5.96 -26.33
N ASP A 92 21.19 5.62 -26.86
CA ASP A 92 21.45 4.35 -27.52
C ASP A 92 21.39 3.18 -26.52
N ASP A 93 21.99 3.33 -25.33
CA ASP A 93 21.94 2.30 -24.28
C ASP A 93 20.49 2.03 -23.84
N ILE A 94 19.68 3.08 -23.59
CA ILE A 94 18.26 2.96 -23.24
C ILE A 94 17.48 2.23 -24.35
N PHE A 95 17.79 2.50 -25.61
CA PHE A 95 17.13 1.85 -26.75
C PHE A 95 17.35 0.32 -26.79
N PHE A 96 18.46 -0.16 -26.23
CA PHE A 96 18.80 -1.59 -26.17
C PHE A 96 18.43 -2.28 -24.86
N LEU A 97 17.95 -1.56 -23.85
CA LEU A 97 17.50 -2.15 -22.60
C LEU A 97 16.33 -3.14 -22.82
N PRO A 98 16.26 -4.22 -22.02
CA PRO A 98 15.17 -5.19 -22.11
C PRO A 98 13.83 -4.53 -21.73
N GLY A 99 12.76 -4.93 -22.42
CA GLY A 99 11.41 -4.42 -22.17
C GLY A 99 11.12 -3.03 -22.73
N VAL A 100 12.11 -2.28 -23.23
CA VAL A 100 11.87 -0.95 -23.81
C VAL A 100 11.14 -1.05 -25.15
N ALA A 101 10.01 -0.34 -25.26
CA ALA A 101 9.30 -0.15 -26.52
C ALA A 101 10.08 0.82 -27.42
N ARG A 102 11.01 0.29 -28.21
CA ARG A 102 11.96 1.07 -29.05
C ARG A 102 11.38 2.22 -29.86
N HIS A 103 10.14 2.10 -30.35
CA HIS A 103 9.48 3.14 -31.14
C HIS A 103 9.01 4.35 -30.30
N THR A 104 8.98 4.22 -28.97
CA THR A 104 8.57 5.25 -28.01
C THR A 104 9.74 6.03 -27.43
N VAL A 105 10.98 5.56 -27.62
CA VAL A 105 12.19 6.24 -27.15
C VAL A 105 12.25 7.62 -27.78
N THR A 106 12.23 8.65 -26.95
CA THR A 106 12.17 10.05 -27.37
C THR A 106 13.27 10.84 -26.66
N SER A 107 14.18 11.41 -27.46
CA SER A 107 15.29 12.28 -27.06
C SER A 107 15.57 13.32 -28.16
N LEU A 108 16.47 14.28 -27.95
CA LEU A 108 16.83 15.22 -29.05
C LEU A 108 17.48 14.51 -30.25
N TRP A 109 18.06 13.31 -30.07
CA TRP A 109 18.70 12.52 -31.11
C TRP A 109 17.73 11.65 -31.91
N THR A 110 16.51 11.42 -31.40
CA THR A 110 15.57 10.49 -32.03
C THR A 110 14.74 11.18 -33.13
N PRO A 111 14.41 10.46 -34.22
CA PRO A 111 13.72 11.05 -35.38
C PRO A 111 12.25 11.40 -35.13
N ASN A 112 11.69 10.99 -33.99
CA ASN A 112 10.36 11.38 -33.53
C ASN A 112 10.35 12.77 -32.86
N THR A 113 11.51 13.40 -32.66
CA THR A 113 11.65 14.75 -32.11
C THR A 113 11.83 15.75 -33.26
N ARG A 114 10.71 16.32 -33.71
CA ARG A 114 10.64 17.23 -34.86
C ARG A 114 10.23 18.63 -34.45
N TYR A 115 10.88 19.63 -35.03
CA TYR A 115 10.48 21.02 -34.89
C TYR A 115 9.71 21.47 -36.14
N LEU A 116 8.78 22.39 -35.93
CA LEU A 116 8.01 23.03 -37.00
C LEU A 116 8.49 24.48 -37.11
N GLU A 117 9.02 24.84 -38.27
CA GLU A 117 9.40 26.21 -38.60
C GLU A 117 8.50 26.75 -39.71
N ILE A 118 8.20 28.05 -39.61
CA ILE A 118 7.43 28.77 -40.61
C ILE A 118 8.41 29.65 -41.38
N THR A 119 8.56 29.37 -42.66
CA THR A 119 9.40 30.13 -43.59
C THR A 119 8.54 30.81 -44.64
N GLU A 120 9.13 31.70 -45.45
CA GLU A 120 8.46 32.33 -46.59
C GLU A 120 8.00 31.30 -47.65
N GLU A 121 8.57 30.10 -47.65
CA GLU A 121 8.23 29.01 -48.56
C GLU A 121 7.15 28.06 -48.00
N GLY A 122 6.80 28.19 -46.71
CA GLY A 122 5.74 27.41 -46.05
C GLY A 122 6.13 26.85 -44.68
N ILE A 123 5.47 25.77 -44.27
CA ILE A 123 5.82 25.05 -43.04
C ILE A 123 6.91 24.02 -43.37
N ARG A 124 8.06 24.16 -42.71
CA ARG A 124 9.16 23.19 -42.76
C ARG A 124 9.15 22.37 -41.47
N ALA A 125 9.09 21.05 -41.63
CA ALA A 125 9.11 20.09 -40.53
C ALA A 125 10.36 19.23 -40.64
N ASP A 126 11.34 19.48 -39.78
CA ASP A 126 12.61 18.75 -39.77
C ASP A 126 12.89 18.15 -38.39
N ASP A 127 13.78 17.17 -38.36
CA ASP A 127 14.29 16.61 -37.11
C ASP A 127 15.13 17.67 -36.39
N VAL A 128 15.05 17.73 -35.05
CA VAL A 128 15.80 18.74 -34.26
C VAL A 128 17.30 18.64 -34.50
N ILE A 129 17.83 17.42 -34.52
CA ILE A 129 19.20 17.11 -34.93
C ILE A 129 19.14 16.43 -36.30
N PRO A 130 19.65 17.07 -37.38
CA PRO A 130 19.64 16.49 -38.71
C PRO A 130 20.45 15.19 -38.76
N GLY A 131 19.97 14.18 -39.51
CA GLY A 131 20.69 12.91 -39.68
C GLY A 131 22.07 13.02 -40.35
N THR A 132 22.43 14.19 -40.89
CA THR A 132 23.77 14.50 -41.41
C THR A 132 24.77 14.89 -40.31
N VAL A 133 24.29 15.21 -39.10
CA VAL A 133 25.14 15.59 -37.96
C VAL A 133 25.44 14.34 -37.13
N THR A 134 26.72 14.07 -36.92
CA THR A 134 27.17 13.04 -35.97
C THR A 134 27.74 13.68 -34.72
N ALA A 135 27.73 12.95 -33.60
CA ALA A 135 28.24 13.46 -32.33
C ALA A 135 29.76 13.80 -32.38
N GLU A 136 30.52 13.13 -33.24
CA GLU A 136 31.96 13.36 -33.44
C GLU A 136 32.26 14.57 -34.35
N THR A 137 31.32 14.92 -35.24
CA THR A 137 31.50 15.99 -36.24
C THR A 137 30.68 17.24 -35.94
N MET A 138 30.22 17.42 -34.71
CA MET A 138 29.43 18.58 -34.30
C MET A 138 30.30 19.85 -34.27
N THR A 139 30.02 20.79 -35.17
CA THR A 139 30.63 22.12 -35.17
C THR A 139 29.84 23.09 -34.28
N THR A 140 30.45 24.20 -33.87
CA THR A 140 29.76 25.27 -33.11
C THR A 140 28.53 25.79 -33.86
N THR A 141 28.61 25.92 -35.19
CA THR A 141 27.47 26.30 -36.04
C THR A 141 26.33 25.28 -36.02
N ALA A 142 26.64 23.98 -35.93
CA ALA A 142 25.62 22.95 -35.81
C ALA A 142 24.93 23.00 -34.44
N LEU A 143 25.68 23.27 -33.36
CA LEU A 143 25.12 23.43 -32.01
C LEU A 143 24.18 24.64 -31.92
N GLU A 144 24.56 25.80 -32.47
CA GLU A 144 23.69 26.99 -32.53
C GLU A 144 22.41 26.71 -33.33
N GLN A 145 22.51 25.95 -34.42
CA GLN A 145 21.34 25.54 -35.20
C GLN A 145 20.42 24.62 -34.38
N ILE A 146 20.99 23.64 -33.67
CA ILE A 146 20.21 22.72 -32.83
C ILE A 146 19.55 23.47 -31.66
N GLU A 147 20.25 24.39 -31.02
CA GLU A 147 19.68 25.25 -29.96
C GLU A 147 18.47 26.03 -30.47
N ASN A 148 18.61 26.67 -31.64
CA ASN A 148 17.50 27.37 -32.28
C ASN A 148 16.35 26.42 -32.62
N ASN A 149 16.63 25.20 -33.12
CA ASN A 149 15.61 24.20 -33.42
C ASN A 149 14.86 23.74 -32.15
N VAL A 150 15.56 23.56 -31.03
CA VAL A 150 14.98 23.20 -29.73
C VAL A 150 14.04 24.29 -29.23
N ILE A 151 14.48 25.56 -29.28
CA ILE A 151 13.69 26.71 -28.83
C ILE A 151 12.45 26.87 -29.73
N ARG A 152 12.64 26.85 -31.06
CA ARG A 152 11.54 26.98 -32.04
C ARG A 152 10.54 25.82 -31.97
N GLY A 153 11.05 24.61 -31.71
CA GLY A 153 10.24 23.40 -31.56
C GLY A 153 9.44 23.33 -30.25
N GLY A 154 9.65 24.26 -29.32
CA GLY A 154 8.98 24.25 -28.02
C GLY A 154 9.42 23.06 -27.14
N PHE A 155 10.68 22.64 -27.28
CA PHE A 155 11.23 21.54 -26.48
C PHE A 155 11.83 21.98 -25.15
N VAL A 156 12.00 23.30 -24.95
CA VAL A 156 12.35 23.90 -23.65
C VAL A 156 11.18 23.70 -22.68
N GLY A 157 11.49 23.19 -21.50
CA GLY A 157 10.50 22.70 -20.53
C GLY A 157 10.03 21.26 -20.77
N ARG A 158 10.29 20.66 -21.94
CA ARG A 158 9.83 19.31 -22.31
C ARG A 158 10.94 18.27 -22.33
N LEU A 159 11.89 18.45 -23.23
CA LEU A 159 13.06 17.59 -23.42
C LEU A 159 14.34 18.30 -22.98
N VAL A 160 14.30 19.62 -22.82
CA VAL A 160 15.41 20.45 -22.33
C VAL A 160 14.90 21.27 -21.16
N ALA A 161 15.67 21.36 -20.07
CA ALA A 161 15.31 22.15 -18.91
C ALA A 161 15.24 23.65 -19.25
N GLU A 162 14.44 24.42 -18.51
CA GLU A 162 14.30 25.87 -18.72
C GLU A 162 15.62 26.64 -18.55
N ASP A 163 16.53 26.12 -17.72
CA ASP A 163 17.85 26.67 -17.47
C ASP A 163 18.91 26.26 -18.50
N PHE A 164 18.53 25.46 -19.52
CA PHE A 164 19.43 24.87 -20.52
C PHE A 164 20.59 24.04 -19.93
N LYS A 165 20.45 23.53 -18.69
CA LYS A 165 21.47 22.70 -18.04
C LYS A 165 21.21 21.21 -18.10
N ALA A 166 20.00 20.79 -18.49
CA ALA A 166 19.66 19.38 -18.55
C ALA A 166 18.86 19.00 -19.80
N ALA A 167 19.00 17.75 -20.23
CA ALA A 167 18.23 17.15 -21.31
C ALA A 167 17.64 15.81 -20.87
N MET A 168 16.41 15.53 -21.31
CA MET A 168 15.59 14.38 -20.92
C MET A 168 15.51 13.34 -22.04
N ILE A 169 15.47 12.07 -21.66
CA ILE A 169 15.18 10.92 -22.51
C ILE A 169 13.99 10.20 -21.88
N THR A 170 12.98 9.87 -22.68
CA THR A 170 11.78 9.15 -22.22
C THR A 170 11.60 7.88 -23.03
N ALA A 171 11.17 6.79 -22.39
CA ALA A 171 10.86 5.54 -23.06
C ALA A 171 9.76 4.77 -22.34
N GLU A 172 8.89 4.09 -23.07
CA GLU A 172 7.86 3.22 -22.50
C GLU A 172 8.39 1.79 -22.31
N LEU A 173 7.89 1.12 -21.27
CA LEU A 173 8.21 -0.26 -20.95
C LEU A 173 7.02 -1.18 -21.30
N LEU A 174 7.35 -2.30 -21.92
CA LEU A 174 6.44 -3.40 -22.20
C LEU A 174 6.49 -4.41 -21.06
N GLU A 175 5.31 -4.82 -20.57
CA GLU A 175 5.19 -5.83 -19.50
C GLU A 175 5.72 -7.21 -19.94
N PHE A 176 5.61 -7.51 -21.24
CA PHE A 176 6.06 -8.76 -21.85
C PHE A 176 7.04 -8.47 -22.97
N ASP A 177 8.17 -9.17 -22.96
CA ASP A 177 9.13 -9.09 -24.05
C ASP A 177 8.49 -9.65 -25.34
N PRO A 178 8.42 -8.88 -26.44
CA PRO A 178 7.80 -9.32 -27.69
C PRO A 178 8.42 -10.59 -28.28
N ARG A 179 9.70 -10.86 -28.02
CA ARG A 179 10.45 -11.99 -28.57
C ARG A 179 10.35 -13.23 -27.70
N THR A 180 10.49 -13.08 -26.38
CA THR A 180 10.54 -14.23 -25.45
C THR A 180 9.19 -14.54 -24.81
N GLN A 181 8.23 -13.59 -24.86
CA GLN A 181 6.96 -13.63 -24.13
C GLN A 181 7.13 -13.79 -22.61
N ALA A 182 8.36 -13.64 -22.11
CA ALA A 182 8.63 -13.63 -20.68
C ALA A 182 8.18 -12.27 -20.10
N LYS A 183 7.65 -12.31 -18.88
CA LYS A 183 7.35 -11.10 -18.12
C LYS A 183 8.66 -10.35 -17.83
N LEU A 184 8.63 -9.03 -17.97
CA LEU A 184 9.76 -8.17 -17.68
C LEU A 184 10.15 -8.27 -16.20
N ASP A 185 11.42 -8.56 -15.94
CA ASP A 185 11.96 -8.49 -14.57
C ASP A 185 12.34 -7.03 -14.27
N TYR A 186 11.49 -6.37 -13.51
CA TYR A 186 11.68 -4.98 -13.10
C TYR A 186 12.93 -4.78 -12.23
N PHE A 187 13.34 -5.79 -11.45
CA PHE A 187 14.51 -5.68 -10.58
C PHE A 187 15.81 -5.76 -11.40
N ASP A 188 15.87 -6.67 -12.38
CA ASP A 188 17.00 -6.74 -13.33
C ASP A 188 17.11 -5.44 -14.14
N LEU A 189 15.98 -4.91 -14.63
CA LEU A 189 15.97 -3.65 -15.37
C LEU A 189 16.41 -2.47 -14.48
N ALA A 190 15.97 -2.41 -13.23
CA ALA A 190 16.40 -1.36 -12.30
C ALA A 190 17.89 -1.43 -11.99
N ALA A 191 18.43 -2.63 -11.77
CA ALA A 191 19.85 -2.85 -11.57
C ALA A 191 20.68 -2.41 -12.80
N LYS A 192 20.18 -2.68 -14.02
CA LYS A 192 20.79 -2.21 -15.27
C LYS A 192 20.69 -0.70 -15.44
N LEU A 193 19.60 -0.07 -15.04
CA LEU A 193 19.49 1.39 -15.05
C LEU A 193 20.53 2.05 -14.14
N GLU A 194 20.81 1.46 -12.98
CA GLU A 194 21.89 1.95 -12.11
C GLU A 194 23.27 1.62 -12.71
N ALA A 195 23.56 0.36 -13.01
CA ALA A 195 24.90 -0.05 -13.42
C ALA A 195 25.31 0.38 -14.84
N GLU A 196 24.41 0.28 -15.83
CA GLU A 196 24.71 0.53 -17.24
C GLU A 196 24.45 1.98 -17.65
N ILE A 197 23.60 2.71 -16.93
CA ILE A 197 23.32 4.12 -17.21
C ILE A 197 23.94 5.02 -16.15
N ARG A 198 23.48 4.96 -14.91
CA ARG A 198 23.93 5.91 -13.90
C ARG A 198 25.41 5.78 -13.56
N ASP A 199 25.89 4.63 -13.12
CA ASP A 199 27.28 4.41 -12.72
C ASP A 199 28.26 4.60 -13.89
N LYS A 200 27.80 4.31 -15.12
CA LYS A 200 28.59 4.49 -16.34
C LYS A 200 28.80 5.96 -16.70
N TYR A 201 27.77 6.81 -16.54
CA TYR A 201 27.78 8.20 -17.01
C TYR A 201 27.92 9.24 -15.87
N GLU A 202 27.69 8.85 -14.62
CA GLU A 202 27.85 9.65 -13.41
C GLU A 202 29.16 9.28 -12.68
N ILE A 203 30.30 9.54 -13.33
CA ILE A 203 31.63 9.25 -12.76
C ILE A 203 31.90 10.19 -11.56
N GLU A 204 32.61 9.74 -10.51
CA GLU A 204 32.87 10.51 -9.26
C GLU A 204 33.58 11.86 -9.47
N ASP A 205 34.37 12.03 -10.54
CA ASP A 205 34.98 13.31 -10.98
C ASP A 205 34.07 14.12 -11.94
N GLY A 206 32.83 13.67 -12.16
CA GLY A 206 32.08 13.88 -13.39
C GLY A 206 31.43 15.25 -13.55
N LYS A 207 31.54 15.79 -14.76
CA LYS A 207 30.87 17.01 -15.27
C LYS A 207 29.34 16.91 -15.30
N TYR A 208 28.78 15.70 -15.20
CA TYR A 208 27.37 15.41 -15.38
C TYR A 208 26.75 14.68 -14.18
N THR A 209 25.44 14.81 -14.04
CA THR A 209 24.61 14.14 -13.03
C THR A 209 23.47 13.42 -13.77
N VAL A 210 23.20 12.16 -13.41
CA VAL A 210 22.16 11.36 -14.07
C VAL A 210 21.00 11.11 -13.12
N ARG A 211 19.80 11.56 -13.53
CA ARG A 211 18.56 11.41 -12.77
C ARG A 211 17.65 10.42 -13.45
N ILE A 212 17.15 9.44 -12.71
CA ILE A 212 16.35 8.35 -13.27
C ILE A 212 15.08 8.21 -12.44
N ILE A 213 13.93 8.20 -13.11
CA ILE A 213 12.62 7.96 -12.51
C ILE A 213 11.78 7.04 -13.41
N GLY A 214 10.67 6.53 -12.87
CA GLY A 214 9.80 5.57 -13.54
C GLY A 214 9.53 4.34 -12.67
N PHE A 215 8.52 3.56 -13.04
CA PHE A 215 8.05 2.44 -12.21
C PHE A 215 9.13 1.38 -11.96
N ALA A 216 9.90 1.00 -13.00
CA ALA A 216 11.00 0.04 -12.85
C ALA A 216 12.03 0.51 -11.81
N LYS A 217 12.41 1.79 -11.88
CA LYS A 217 13.37 2.39 -10.95
C LYS A 217 12.81 2.46 -9.53
N LEU A 218 11.55 2.86 -9.36
CA LEU A 218 10.86 2.90 -8.07
C LEU A 218 10.84 1.52 -7.40
N ILE A 219 10.46 0.47 -8.15
CA ILE A 219 10.42 -0.90 -7.65
C ILE A 219 11.82 -1.40 -7.29
N GLY A 220 12.85 -1.03 -8.05
CA GLY A 220 14.25 -1.29 -7.69
C GLY A 220 14.64 -0.66 -6.36
N ASP A 221 14.34 0.62 -6.16
CA ASP A 221 14.63 1.32 -4.89
C ASP A 221 13.86 0.72 -3.70
N ILE A 222 12.62 0.26 -3.92
CA ILE A 222 11.85 -0.47 -2.91
C ILE A 222 12.53 -1.81 -2.57
N ALA A 223 13.07 -2.52 -3.57
CA ALA A 223 13.77 -3.78 -3.39
C ALA A 223 15.10 -3.60 -2.64
N ASP A 224 15.86 -2.56 -2.96
CA ASP A 224 17.10 -2.23 -2.23
C ASP A 224 16.79 -1.91 -0.76
N GLY A 225 15.70 -1.17 -0.53
CA GLY A 225 15.16 -0.94 0.81
C GLY A 225 14.66 -2.21 1.52
N ALA A 226 14.29 -3.27 0.78
CA ALA A 226 13.80 -4.54 1.34
C ALA A 226 14.82 -5.25 2.24
N GLN A 227 16.12 -5.00 2.06
CA GLN A 227 17.15 -5.52 2.99
C GLN A 227 16.96 -4.97 4.40
N SER A 228 16.57 -3.70 4.53
CA SER A 228 16.31 -3.07 5.82
C SER A 228 15.14 -3.75 6.56
N LEU A 229 14.14 -4.27 5.82
CA LEU A 229 13.01 -4.99 6.41
C LEU A 229 13.47 -6.25 7.15
N VAL A 230 14.38 -7.02 6.57
CA VAL A 230 14.93 -8.23 7.19
C VAL A 230 15.76 -7.88 8.42
N PHE A 231 16.50 -6.77 8.38
CA PHE A 231 17.24 -6.27 9.54
C PHE A 231 16.30 -5.87 10.69
N PHE A 232 15.24 -5.10 10.42
CA PHE A 232 14.25 -4.74 11.44
C PHE A 232 13.43 -5.95 11.90
N PHE A 233 13.23 -6.97 11.05
CA PHE A 233 12.67 -8.25 11.50
C PHE A 233 13.54 -8.87 12.58
N ALA A 234 14.85 -8.94 12.36
CA ALA A 234 15.77 -9.56 13.28
C ALA A 234 15.78 -8.81 14.62
N ILE A 235 15.75 -7.47 14.59
CA ILE A 235 15.61 -6.66 15.81
C ILE A 235 14.27 -6.94 16.50
N ALA A 236 13.15 -6.88 15.77
CA ALA A 236 11.82 -7.15 16.32
C ALA A 236 11.74 -8.56 16.93
N PHE A 237 12.33 -9.56 16.27
CA PHE A 237 12.45 -10.92 16.75
C PHE A 237 13.25 -10.99 18.06
N LEU A 238 14.42 -10.34 18.13
CA LEU A 238 15.23 -10.28 19.35
C LEU A 238 14.51 -9.55 20.49
N LEU A 239 13.83 -8.45 20.21
CA LEU A 239 13.02 -7.72 21.19
C LEU A 239 11.84 -8.57 21.68
N THR A 240 11.25 -9.37 20.79
CA THR A 240 10.18 -10.31 21.13
C THR A 240 10.72 -11.44 22.02
N VAL A 241 11.87 -12.03 21.68
CA VAL A 241 12.58 -13.03 22.50
C VAL A 241 12.84 -12.46 23.90
N LEU A 242 13.41 -11.26 23.97
CA LEU A 242 13.73 -10.60 25.22
C LEU A 242 12.45 -10.35 26.03
N SER A 243 11.41 -9.81 25.40
CA SER A 243 10.14 -9.52 26.06
C SER A 243 9.52 -10.81 26.62
N VAL A 244 9.36 -11.85 25.80
CA VAL A 244 8.74 -13.12 26.20
C VAL A 244 9.58 -13.81 27.28
N TYR A 245 10.92 -13.70 27.24
CA TYR A 245 11.80 -14.17 28.30
C TYR A 245 11.62 -13.41 29.61
N LEU A 246 11.51 -12.09 29.57
CA LEU A 246 11.24 -11.26 30.76
C LEU A 246 9.87 -11.59 31.38
N TYR A 247 8.91 -11.98 30.55
CA TYR A 247 7.57 -12.38 30.98
C TYR A 247 7.52 -13.79 31.56
N SER A 248 7.99 -14.79 30.80
CA SER A 248 7.92 -16.21 31.17
C SER A 248 9.01 -16.64 32.13
N ARG A 249 10.15 -15.93 32.18
CA ARG A 249 11.35 -16.26 32.98
C ARG A 249 11.91 -17.66 32.72
N SER A 250 11.58 -18.26 31.57
CA SER A 250 12.02 -19.58 31.15
C SER A 250 12.41 -19.57 29.67
N ALA A 251 13.59 -20.09 29.37
CA ALA A 251 14.09 -20.20 27.99
C ALA A 251 13.20 -21.14 27.14
N ILE A 252 12.70 -22.22 27.73
CA ILE A 252 11.83 -23.19 27.04
C ILE A 252 10.49 -22.53 26.67
N LEU A 253 9.84 -21.88 27.63
CA LEU A 253 8.56 -21.21 27.40
C LEU A 253 8.67 -19.96 26.54
N THR A 254 9.89 -19.46 26.34
CA THR A 254 10.19 -18.42 25.34
C THR A 254 10.37 -19.03 23.96
N PHE A 255 11.12 -20.12 23.85
CA PHE A 255 11.40 -20.78 22.57
C PHE A 255 10.14 -21.37 21.93
N LEU A 256 9.26 -22.02 22.70
CA LEU A 256 8.06 -22.68 22.19
C LEU A 256 7.14 -21.79 21.34
N PRO A 257 6.65 -20.63 21.84
CA PRO A 257 5.77 -19.76 21.05
C PRO A 257 6.48 -19.16 19.84
N LEU A 258 7.77 -18.83 19.95
CA LEU A 258 8.56 -18.29 18.84
C LEU A 258 8.77 -19.35 17.75
N PHE A 259 9.12 -20.57 18.14
CA PHE A 259 9.31 -21.69 17.22
C PHE A 259 8.01 -22.03 16.49
N ALA A 260 6.89 -22.13 17.23
CA ALA A 260 5.59 -22.40 16.62
C ALA A 260 5.14 -21.29 15.66
N SER A 261 5.47 -20.04 15.98
CA SER A 261 5.17 -18.89 15.12
C SER A 261 6.07 -18.87 13.86
N LEU A 262 7.38 -19.14 13.99
CA LEU A 262 8.29 -19.22 12.85
C LEU A 262 7.93 -20.35 11.89
N VAL A 263 7.56 -21.52 12.42
CA VAL A 263 7.09 -22.66 11.60
C VAL A 263 5.87 -22.25 10.76
N SER A 264 4.93 -21.48 11.33
CA SER A 264 3.77 -20.99 10.57
C SER A 264 4.14 -20.05 9.42
N VAL A 265 5.18 -19.22 9.60
CA VAL A 265 5.70 -18.34 8.54
C VAL A 265 6.37 -19.14 7.42
N VAL A 266 7.14 -20.17 7.78
CA VAL A 266 7.72 -21.09 6.79
C VAL A 266 6.63 -21.81 6.00
N TRP A 267 5.56 -22.24 6.67
CA TRP A 267 4.41 -22.86 6.01
C TRP A 267 3.69 -21.88 5.11
N GLN A 268 3.50 -20.64 5.54
CA GLN A 268 2.89 -19.58 4.75
C GLN A 268 3.66 -19.38 3.44
N PHE A 269 4.99 -19.19 3.49
CA PHE A 269 5.81 -19.05 2.28
C PHE A 269 5.77 -20.29 1.39
N GLY A 270 5.83 -21.49 1.98
CA GLY A 270 5.76 -22.74 1.22
C GLY A 270 4.43 -22.93 0.50
N VAL A 271 3.31 -22.61 1.15
CA VAL A 271 1.97 -22.71 0.54
C VAL A 271 1.79 -21.66 -0.55
N LEU A 272 2.27 -20.43 -0.37
CA LEU A 272 2.21 -19.39 -1.40
C LEU A 272 2.99 -19.78 -2.66
N ALA A 273 4.22 -20.24 -2.49
CA ALA A 273 5.04 -20.72 -3.60
C ALA A 273 4.39 -21.93 -4.30
N PHE A 274 3.77 -22.84 -3.53
CA PHE A 274 3.04 -23.98 -4.09
C PHE A 274 1.81 -23.56 -4.91
N LEU A 275 1.13 -22.48 -4.51
CA LEU A 275 -0.01 -21.91 -5.25
C LEU A 275 0.42 -21.09 -6.48
N GLY A 276 1.71 -20.89 -6.70
CA GLY A 276 2.25 -20.13 -7.82
C GLY A 276 2.22 -18.61 -7.63
N TYR A 277 1.97 -18.13 -6.41
CA TYR A 277 2.06 -16.69 -6.11
C TYR A 277 3.53 -16.28 -5.89
N GLY A 278 3.90 -15.12 -6.42
CA GLY A 278 5.12 -14.41 -6.04
C GLY A 278 4.90 -13.55 -4.78
N LEU A 279 5.99 -13.06 -4.20
CA LEU A 279 5.92 -12.14 -3.07
C LEU A 279 5.94 -10.70 -3.59
N ASP A 280 4.79 -10.04 -3.53
CA ASP A 280 4.71 -8.61 -3.84
C ASP A 280 5.51 -7.78 -2.81
N PRO A 281 6.19 -6.68 -3.22
CA PRO A 281 6.90 -5.81 -2.29
C PRO A 281 6.07 -5.26 -1.13
N LEU A 282 4.75 -5.07 -1.28
CA LEU A 282 3.88 -4.69 -0.17
C LEU A 282 3.47 -5.89 0.69
N ALA A 283 3.37 -7.09 0.10
CA ALA A 283 3.02 -8.32 0.79
C ALA A 283 4.13 -8.86 1.71
N ILE A 284 5.36 -8.37 1.58
CA ILE A 284 6.51 -8.75 2.43
C ILE A 284 6.26 -8.50 3.93
N LEU A 285 5.33 -7.63 4.29
CA LEU A 285 5.01 -7.30 5.70
C LEU A 285 4.07 -8.30 6.34
N VAL A 286 3.27 -9.01 5.54
CA VAL A 286 2.28 -9.96 6.05
C VAL A 286 2.91 -11.08 6.88
N PRO A 287 4.02 -11.74 6.47
CA PRO A 287 4.71 -12.73 7.30
C PRO A 287 5.10 -12.22 8.69
N PHE A 288 5.43 -10.93 8.81
CA PHE A 288 5.81 -10.33 10.09
C PHE A 288 4.59 -10.15 10.98
N LEU A 289 3.49 -9.66 10.41
CA LEU A 289 2.21 -9.55 11.09
C LEU A 289 1.73 -10.93 11.54
N VAL A 290 1.83 -11.92 10.66
CA VAL A 290 1.56 -13.31 10.98
C VAL A 290 2.48 -13.74 12.14
N PHE A 291 3.79 -13.56 12.08
CA PHE A 291 4.67 -13.88 13.19
C PHE A 291 4.24 -13.22 14.52
N ALA A 292 3.94 -11.92 14.52
CA ALA A 292 3.58 -11.17 15.73
C ALA A 292 2.27 -11.67 16.37
N ILE A 293 1.24 -11.92 15.57
CA ILE A 293 -0.04 -12.51 16.01
C ILE A 293 0.22 -13.92 16.58
N GLY A 294 1.10 -14.69 15.94
CA GLY A 294 1.52 -16.00 16.42
C GLY A 294 2.13 -15.93 17.81
N VAL A 295 3.06 -15.00 18.02
CA VAL A 295 3.66 -14.83 19.34
C VAL A 295 2.62 -14.38 20.35
N SER A 296 1.69 -13.50 19.99
CA SER A 296 0.61 -13.04 20.88
C SER A 296 -0.21 -14.19 21.44
N HIS A 297 -0.78 -15.06 20.59
CA HIS A 297 -1.53 -16.23 21.06
C HIS A 297 -0.65 -17.24 21.79
N GLY A 298 0.61 -17.40 21.36
CA GLY A 298 1.58 -18.27 22.04
C GLY A 298 1.86 -17.81 23.47
N VAL A 299 1.96 -16.49 23.70
CA VAL A 299 2.14 -15.89 25.03
C VAL A 299 0.91 -16.12 25.91
N GLN A 300 -0.30 -16.03 25.35
CA GLN A 300 -1.53 -16.36 26.10
C GLN A 300 -1.55 -17.82 26.56
N GLN A 301 -1.11 -18.75 25.70
CA GLN A 301 -0.97 -20.16 26.08
C GLN A 301 0.12 -20.40 27.12
N VAL A 302 1.27 -19.75 26.95
CA VAL A 302 2.37 -19.82 27.91
C VAL A 302 1.95 -19.26 29.27
N ASN A 303 1.14 -18.20 29.31
CA ASN A 303 0.61 -17.66 30.56
C ASN A 303 -0.23 -18.69 31.32
N LEU A 304 -1.17 -19.36 30.63
CA LEU A 304 -1.98 -20.42 31.24
C LEU A 304 -1.12 -21.60 31.72
N ILE A 305 -0.20 -22.09 30.88
CA ILE A 305 0.72 -23.19 31.24
C ILE A 305 1.53 -22.81 32.48
N THR A 306 2.06 -21.59 32.51
CA THR A 306 2.85 -21.07 33.63
C THR A 306 2.01 -20.96 34.91
N ALA A 307 0.74 -20.54 34.81
CA ALA A 307 -0.16 -20.45 35.95
C ALA A 307 -0.47 -21.83 36.56
N GLU A 308 -0.77 -22.83 35.73
CA GLU A 308 -1.06 -24.20 36.17
C GLU A 308 0.17 -24.89 36.80
N ILE A 309 1.35 -24.74 36.20
CA ILE A 309 2.61 -25.26 36.78
C ILE A 309 2.90 -24.60 38.14
N SER A 310 2.66 -23.30 38.25
CA SER A 310 2.84 -22.57 39.53
C SER A 310 1.83 -23.01 40.59
N ALA A 311 0.69 -23.58 40.20
CA ALA A 311 -0.29 -24.19 41.09
C ALA A 311 0.04 -25.65 41.46
N GLY A 312 1.13 -26.21 40.92
CA GLY A 312 1.61 -27.57 41.22
C GLY A 312 1.20 -28.64 40.21
N ALA A 313 0.59 -28.26 39.07
CA ALA A 313 0.22 -29.22 38.03
C ALA A 313 1.45 -29.76 37.27
N THR A 314 1.35 -30.99 36.75
CA THR A 314 2.39 -31.54 35.86
C THR A 314 2.44 -30.81 34.51
N PRO A 315 3.57 -30.80 33.78
CA PRO A 315 3.66 -30.18 32.46
C PRO A 315 2.62 -30.70 31.44
N GLU A 316 2.27 -31.99 31.53
CA GLU A 316 1.24 -32.58 30.66
C GLU A 316 -0.17 -32.07 31.03
N GLU A 317 -0.51 -32.04 32.33
CA GLU A 317 -1.79 -31.51 32.79
C GLU A 317 -1.93 -30.02 32.46
N ALA A 318 -0.88 -29.23 32.70
CA ALA A 318 -0.85 -27.81 32.37
C ALA A 318 -1.04 -27.56 30.86
N ALA A 319 -0.40 -28.38 30.00
CA ALA A 319 -0.57 -28.31 28.55
C ALA A 319 -2.00 -28.67 28.11
N ARG A 320 -2.61 -29.70 28.71
CA ARG A 320 -4.01 -30.10 28.44
C ARG A 320 -5.01 -29.04 28.88
N THR A 321 -4.80 -28.42 30.04
CA THR A 321 -5.62 -27.33 30.55
C THR A 321 -5.50 -26.09 29.66
N SER A 322 -4.29 -25.75 29.22
CA SER A 322 -4.09 -24.64 28.27
C SER A 322 -4.76 -24.90 26.92
N PHE A 323 -4.62 -26.12 26.37
CA PHE A 323 -5.29 -26.52 25.14
C PHE A 323 -6.82 -26.41 25.27
N SER A 324 -7.42 -27.05 26.26
CA SER A 324 -8.88 -27.07 26.44
C SER A 324 -9.46 -25.68 26.79
N GLY A 325 -8.73 -24.88 27.56
CA GLY A 325 -9.14 -23.53 27.96
C GLY A 325 -9.04 -22.49 26.84
N LEU A 326 -8.08 -22.62 25.93
CA LEU A 326 -7.83 -21.63 24.88
C LEU A 326 -8.24 -22.08 23.47
N LEU A 327 -8.59 -23.36 23.25
CA LEU A 327 -8.99 -23.85 21.93
C LEU A 327 -10.17 -23.05 21.35
N ILE A 328 -11.22 -22.82 22.14
CA ILE A 328 -12.40 -22.08 21.69
C ILE A 328 -12.10 -20.58 21.52
N PRO A 329 -11.69 -19.82 22.55
CA PRO A 329 -11.49 -18.39 22.41
C PRO A 329 -10.33 -18.07 21.44
N GLY A 330 -9.26 -18.86 21.43
CA GLY A 330 -8.15 -18.71 20.50
C GLY A 330 -8.52 -19.03 19.05
N SER A 331 -9.36 -20.04 18.79
CA SER A 331 -9.84 -20.30 17.43
C SER A 331 -10.78 -19.20 16.95
N MET A 332 -11.63 -18.65 17.82
CA MET A 332 -12.55 -17.57 17.45
C MET A 332 -11.81 -16.26 17.14
N ALA A 333 -10.79 -15.93 17.93
CA ALA A 333 -9.86 -14.84 17.66
C ALA A 333 -9.21 -14.99 16.28
N LEU A 334 -8.53 -16.11 16.03
CA LEU A 334 -7.88 -16.40 14.74
C LEU A 334 -8.87 -16.49 13.57
N LEU A 335 -10.10 -16.95 13.79
CA LEU A 335 -11.14 -16.96 12.76
C LEU A 335 -11.63 -15.55 12.43
N THR A 336 -11.70 -14.67 13.43
CA THR A 336 -12.05 -13.27 13.23
C THR A 336 -10.97 -12.57 12.40
N ASP A 337 -9.69 -12.80 12.72
CA ASP A 337 -8.56 -12.33 11.91
C ASP A 337 -8.62 -12.86 10.48
N LEU A 338 -8.88 -14.17 10.31
CA LEU A 338 -8.99 -14.80 9.00
C LEU A 338 -10.09 -14.14 8.15
N VAL A 339 -11.25 -13.88 8.75
CA VAL A 339 -12.37 -13.21 8.08
C VAL A 339 -12.04 -11.74 7.81
N GLY A 340 -11.39 -11.04 8.73
CA GLY A 340 -10.97 -9.64 8.54
C GLY A 340 -9.98 -9.47 7.39
N PHE A 341 -9.00 -10.37 7.26
CA PHE A 341 -8.16 -10.41 6.06
C PHE A 341 -8.94 -10.87 4.83
N GLY A 342 -9.85 -11.84 4.98
CA GLY A 342 -10.66 -12.34 3.88
C GLY A 342 -11.56 -11.27 3.24
N THR A 343 -12.06 -10.31 4.02
CA THR A 343 -12.87 -9.20 3.50
C THR A 343 -12.08 -8.23 2.62
N LEU A 344 -10.76 -8.14 2.80
CA LEU A 344 -9.90 -7.32 1.92
C LEU A 344 -9.89 -7.83 0.47
N TYR A 345 -10.21 -9.11 0.24
CA TYR A 345 -10.31 -9.67 -1.11
C TYR A 345 -11.42 -9.02 -1.95
N MET A 346 -12.41 -8.38 -1.32
CA MET A 346 -13.50 -7.70 -2.03
C MET A 346 -13.04 -6.42 -2.72
N ILE A 347 -11.89 -5.85 -2.34
CA ILE A 347 -11.34 -4.68 -3.02
C ILE A 347 -10.81 -5.13 -4.37
N PRO A 348 -11.23 -4.51 -5.48
CA PRO A 348 -10.84 -4.94 -6.82
C PRO A 348 -9.42 -4.49 -7.19
N ILE A 349 -8.48 -4.48 -6.26
CA ILE A 349 -7.05 -4.20 -6.50
C ILE A 349 -6.27 -5.48 -6.24
N GLN A 350 -5.65 -6.04 -7.29
CA GLN A 350 -5.02 -7.37 -7.23
C GLN A 350 -3.93 -7.45 -6.14
N MET A 351 -3.15 -6.39 -5.95
CA MET A 351 -2.14 -6.31 -4.90
C MET A 351 -2.74 -6.48 -3.48
N ILE A 352 -3.90 -5.87 -3.21
CA ILE A 352 -4.59 -6.04 -1.92
C ILE A 352 -5.20 -7.44 -1.80
N GLN A 353 -5.71 -8.01 -2.89
CA GLN A 353 -6.22 -9.38 -2.92
C GLN A 353 -5.13 -10.42 -2.65
N GLU A 354 -3.94 -10.26 -3.24
CA GLU A 354 -2.78 -11.13 -2.97
C GLU A 354 -2.32 -11.00 -1.51
N LEU A 355 -2.32 -9.79 -0.95
CA LEU A 355 -2.05 -9.54 0.46
C LEU A 355 -3.11 -10.20 1.38
N ALA A 356 -4.39 -10.09 1.03
CA ALA A 356 -5.50 -10.70 1.75
C ALA A 356 -5.37 -12.23 1.81
N ILE A 357 -5.15 -12.87 0.66
CA ILE A 357 -4.95 -14.33 0.56
C ILE A 357 -3.73 -14.75 1.39
N THR A 358 -2.62 -14.02 1.24
CA THR A 358 -1.37 -14.28 1.96
C THR A 358 -1.55 -14.22 3.46
N ALA A 359 -2.28 -13.23 3.96
CA ALA A 359 -2.56 -13.04 5.37
C ALA A 359 -3.53 -14.09 5.91
N SER A 360 -4.63 -14.36 5.21
CA SER A 360 -5.62 -15.38 5.59
C SER A 360 -4.99 -16.78 5.67
N ILE A 361 -4.12 -17.16 4.73
CA ILE A 361 -3.38 -18.43 4.78
C ILE A 361 -2.47 -18.46 6.01
N GLY A 362 -1.69 -17.41 6.24
CA GLY A 362 -0.79 -17.34 7.39
C GLY A 362 -1.51 -17.46 8.73
N VAL A 363 -2.66 -16.78 8.89
CA VAL A 363 -3.51 -16.87 10.09
C VAL A 363 -4.17 -18.25 10.22
N ALA A 364 -4.69 -18.82 9.13
CA ALA A 364 -5.29 -20.16 9.15
C ALA A 364 -4.30 -21.23 9.63
N LEU A 365 -3.06 -21.18 9.15
CA LEU A 365 -2.01 -22.12 9.53
C LEU A 365 -1.64 -22.03 11.02
N LYS A 366 -1.82 -20.87 11.66
CA LYS A 366 -1.59 -20.72 13.10
C LYS A 366 -2.58 -21.44 13.99
N ILE A 367 -3.81 -21.66 13.51
CA ILE A 367 -4.77 -22.46 14.26
C ILE A 367 -4.13 -23.84 14.53
N VAL A 368 -3.37 -24.36 13.58
CA VAL A 368 -2.63 -25.63 13.74
C VAL A 368 -1.35 -25.43 14.57
N THR A 369 -0.47 -24.50 14.20
CA THR A 369 0.83 -24.39 14.89
C THR A 369 0.68 -23.92 16.34
N ASN A 370 -0.11 -22.89 16.60
CA ASN A 370 -0.25 -22.36 17.95
C ASN A 370 -1.25 -23.16 18.78
N LEU A 371 -2.45 -23.49 18.28
CA LEU A 371 -3.41 -24.20 19.14
C LEU A 371 -3.11 -25.68 19.31
N ILE A 372 -2.39 -26.33 18.40
CA ILE A 372 -2.08 -27.76 18.48
C ILE A 372 -0.60 -28.01 18.77
N MET A 373 0.31 -27.49 17.94
CA MET A 373 1.73 -27.84 18.05
C MET A 373 2.36 -27.31 19.35
N LEU A 374 2.07 -26.08 19.76
CA LEU A 374 2.66 -25.48 20.97
C LEU A 374 2.30 -26.26 22.25
N PRO A 375 1.01 -26.54 22.58
CA PRO A 375 0.69 -27.33 23.77
C PRO A 375 1.27 -28.75 23.73
N VAL A 376 1.29 -29.39 22.55
CA VAL A 376 1.87 -30.73 22.39
C VAL A 376 3.37 -30.72 22.65
N LEU A 377 4.10 -29.73 22.12
CA LEU A 377 5.52 -29.56 22.41
C LEU A 377 5.77 -29.26 23.89
N ALA A 378 4.97 -28.38 24.49
CA ALA A 378 5.07 -28.03 25.91
C ALA A 378 4.93 -29.26 26.82
N SER A 379 4.10 -30.24 26.45
CA SER A 379 3.89 -31.46 27.24
C SER A 379 5.13 -32.34 27.44
N TYR A 380 6.17 -32.19 26.61
CA TYR A 380 7.42 -32.95 26.71
C TYR A 380 8.49 -32.31 27.58
N PHE A 381 8.34 -31.03 27.92
CA PHE A 381 9.36 -30.31 28.67
C PHE A 381 9.11 -30.38 30.18
N THR A 382 10.21 -30.51 30.92
CA THR A 382 10.22 -30.46 32.39
C THR A 382 10.77 -29.12 32.86
N PHE A 383 10.21 -28.58 33.94
CA PHE A 383 10.64 -27.30 34.50
C PHE A 383 11.45 -27.52 35.79
N ASP A 384 12.38 -26.61 36.04
CA ASP A 384 13.23 -26.59 37.24
C ASP A 384 12.41 -26.28 38.51
N GLU A 385 12.81 -26.84 39.66
CA GLU A 385 12.10 -26.70 40.94
C GLU A 385 12.01 -25.23 41.40
N GLY A 386 13.00 -24.39 41.03
CA GLY A 386 13.01 -22.94 41.30
C GLY A 386 12.19 -22.08 40.32
N PHE A 387 11.50 -22.68 39.33
CA PHE A 387 10.70 -21.95 38.35
C PHE A 387 9.43 -21.35 38.97
N ALA A 388 8.70 -22.15 39.77
CA ALA A 388 7.45 -21.72 40.41
C ALA A 388 7.66 -20.52 41.34
N GLU A 389 8.74 -20.49 42.12
CA GLU A 389 9.05 -19.36 43.00
C GLU A 389 9.40 -18.07 42.23
N ARG A 390 10.14 -18.18 41.13
CA ARG A 390 10.51 -17.03 40.27
C ARG A 390 9.27 -16.40 39.63
N VAL A 391 8.36 -17.23 39.16
CA VAL A 391 7.09 -16.80 38.56
C VAL A 391 6.17 -16.19 39.62
N ALA A 392 6.05 -16.83 40.79
CA ALA A 392 5.22 -16.32 41.89
C ALA A 392 5.66 -14.92 42.34
N LYS A 393 6.96 -14.68 42.52
CA LYS A 393 7.50 -13.34 42.85
C LYS A 393 7.20 -12.30 41.76
N ALA A 394 7.27 -12.68 40.48
CA ALA A 394 6.91 -11.79 39.38
C ALA A 394 5.39 -11.50 39.32
N ARG A 395 4.56 -12.43 39.80
CA ARG A 395 3.10 -12.29 39.87
C ARG A 395 2.66 -11.23 40.86
N ASP A 396 3.34 -11.07 42.00
CA ASP A 396 2.95 -10.10 43.03
C ASP A 396 3.05 -8.63 42.56
N PHE A 397 4.10 -8.28 41.82
CA PHE A 397 4.23 -6.94 41.23
C PHE A 397 3.13 -6.67 40.20
N ARG A 398 2.86 -7.66 39.35
CA ARG A 398 1.82 -7.66 38.32
C ARG A 398 0.42 -7.47 38.91
N LEU A 399 0.12 -8.18 40.00
CA LEU A 399 -1.16 -8.08 40.69
C LEU A 399 -1.42 -6.68 41.27
N LYS A 400 -0.39 -5.95 41.72
CA LYS A 400 -0.56 -4.57 42.20
C LYS A 400 -0.99 -3.61 41.10
N ILE A 401 -0.41 -3.73 39.89
CA ILE A 401 -0.79 -2.92 38.73
C ILE A 401 -2.24 -3.26 38.31
N MET A 402 -2.57 -4.55 38.24
CA MET A 402 -3.91 -5.00 37.87
C MET A 402 -4.96 -4.65 38.94
N ALA A 403 -4.60 -4.57 40.21
CA ALA A 403 -5.51 -4.13 41.27
C ALA A 403 -5.91 -2.67 41.09
N PHE A 404 -4.95 -1.83 40.69
CA PHE A 404 -5.22 -0.43 40.38
C PHE A 404 -6.14 -0.30 39.15
N LEU A 405 -5.85 -1.02 38.07
CA LEU A 405 -6.68 -1.01 36.86
C LEU A 405 -8.06 -1.66 37.08
N GLY A 406 -8.15 -2.66 37.97
CA GLY A 406 -9.40 -3.29 38.36
C GLY A 406 -10.39 -2.35 39.04
N ASN A 407 -9.93 -1.21 39.57
CA ASN A 407 -10.82 -0.19 40.12
C ASN A 407 -11.62 0.55 39.04
N ILE A 408 -11.23 0.46 37.77
CA ILE A 408 -12.01 1.01 36.64
C ILE A 408 -13.37 0.32 36.52
N ALA A 409 -13.45 -0.96 36.89
CA ALA A 409 -14.72 -1.71 36.88
C ALA A 409 -15.71 -1.28 37.98
N ASN A 410 -15.32 -0.41 38.93
CA ASN A 410 -16.28 0.07 39.93
C ASN A 410 -17.34 1.00 39.26
N PRO A 411 -18.63 0.96 39.66
CA PRO A 411 -19.68 1.67 38.94
C PRO A 411 -19.46 3.18 38.76
N LYS A 412 -18.91 3.87 39.77
CA LYS A 412 -18.65 5.32 39.70
C LYS A 412 -17.52 5.66 38.74
N THR A 413 -16.41 4.91 38.79
CA THR A 413 -15.25 5.10 37.92
C THR A 413 -15.56 4.66 36.49
N ALA A 414 -16.29 3.56 36.30
CA ALA A 414 -16.77 3.08 35.01
C ALA A 414 -17.57 4.16 34.26
N VAL A 415 -18.49 4.86 34.93
CA VAL A 415 -19.25 5.95 34.31
C VAL A 415 -18.34 7.11 33.91
N VAL A 416 -17.41 7.52 34.78
CA VAL A 416 -16.46 8.61 34.49
C VAL A 416 -15.55 8.25 33.32
N THR A 417 -14.96 7.05 33.32
CA THR A 417 -14.12 6.56 32.23
C THR A 417 -14.89 6.48 30.93
N LEU A 418 -16.13 5.99 30.94
CA LEU A 418 -16.97 5.96 29.74
C LEU A 418 -17.26 7.36 29.19
N ILE A 419 -17.56 8.34 30.05
CA ILE A 419 -17.77 9.73 29.63
C ILE A 419 -16.49 10.28 28.99
N ILE A 420 -15.33 10.09 29.63
CA ILE A 420 -14.04 10.55 29.08
C ILE A 420 -13.77 9.90 27.72
N SER A 421 -13.91 8.57 27.62
CA SER A 421 -13.71 7.85 26.36
C SER A 421 -14.69 8.32 25.27
N THR A 422 -15.94 8.62 25.63
CA THR A 422 -16.97 9.08 24.67
C THR A 422 -16.70 10.52 24.20
N VAL A 423 -16.23 11.40 25.07
CA VAL A 423 -15.81 12.76 24.69
C VAL A 423 -14.60 12.71 23.76
N LEU A 424 -13.59 11.90 24.11
CA LEU A 424 -12.42 11.70 23.25
C LEU A 424 -12.80 11.10 21.89
N PHE A 425 -13.74 10.15 21.88
CA PHE A 425 -14.30 9.61 20.64
C PHE A 425 -14.98 10.69 19.80
N GLY A 426 -15.77 11.57 20.40
CA GLY A 426 -16.39 12.69 19.68
C GLY A 426 -15.37 13.62 19.04
N VAL A 427 -14.26 13.92 19.74
CA VAL A 427 -13.13 14.68 19.17
C VAL A 427 -12.48 13.92 18.02
N ALA A 428 -12.18 12.64 18.20
CA ALA A 428 -11.57 11.81 17.16
C ALA A 428 -12.44 11.71 15.91
N VAL A 429 -13.77 11.64 16.05
CA VAL A 429 -14.69 11.63 14.91
C VAL A 429 -14.61 12.95 14.14
N VAL A 430 -14.60 14.09 14.82
CA VAL A 430 -14.49 15.41 14.16
C VAL A 430 -13.16 15.54 13.42
N GLU A 431 -12.06 15.24 14.09
CA GLU A 431 -10.71 15.34 13.51
C GLU A 431 -10.45 14.30 12.41
N SER A 432 -11.17 13.16 12.40
CA SER A 432 -11.06 12.14 11.35
C SER A 432 -11.77 12.49 10.04
N GLN A 433 -12.58 13.55 10.01
CA GLN A 433 -13.31 13.96 8.80
C GLN A 433 -12.36 14.50 7.73
N ASP A 434 -11.25 15.10 8.13
CA ASP A 434 -10.26 15.68 7.24
C ASP A 434 -9.23 14.65 6.72
N ARG A 435 -9.46 13.34 6.94
CA ARG A 435 -8.54 12.31 6.46
C ARG A 435 -8.49 12.28 4.93
N HIS A 436 -7.29 12.25 4.38
CA HIS A 436 -7.08 12.24 2.93
C HIS A 436 -6.86 10.82 2.38
N VAL A 437 -7.53 10.50 1.27
CA VAL A 437 -7.31 9.26 0.52
C VAL A 437 -6.24 9.50 -0.55
N GLY A 438 -5.19 8.69 -0.58
CA GLY A 438 -4.05 8.83 -1.50
C GLY A 438 -2.83 9.51 -0.90
N ALA A 439 -1.90 9.93 -1.76
CA ALA A 439 -0.62 10.51 -1.34
C ALA A 439 -0.76 11.98 -0.90
N LEU A 440 -0.14 12.32 0.24
CA LEU A 440 -0.10 13.68 0.81
C LEU A 440 1.17 14.46 0.44
N HIS A 441 2.20 13.78 -0.05
CA HIS A 441 3.49 14.38 -0.40
C HIS A 441 3.80 14.21 -1.88
N PRO A 442 4.55 15.16 -2.49
CA PRO A 442 5.04 15.00 -3.85
C PRO A 442 6.00 13.82 -4.01
N GLY A 443 5.94 13.15 -5.16
CA GLY A 443 6.76 11.96 -5.46
C GLY A 443 6.03 10.66 -5.16
N SER A 444 6.78 9.58 -4.95
CA SER A 444 6.23 8.27 -4.58
C SER A 444 6.03 8.20 -3.06
N PRO A 445 4.83 7.87 -2.57
CA PRO A 445 4.57 7.75 -1.13
C PRO A 445 5.31 6.59 -0.45
N GLU A 446 5.79 5.61 -1.22
CA GLU A 446 6.52 4.46 -0.72
C GLU A 446 7.93 4.82 -0.21
N LEU A 447 8.51 5.89 -0.73
CA LEU A 447 9.87 6.32 -0.40
C LEU A 447 9.84 7.61 0.42
N HIS A 448 10.87 7.83 1.25
CA HIS A 448 10.97 9.07 2.01
C HIS A 448 11.16 10.29 1.08
N PRO A 449 10.77 11.51 1.50
CA PRO A 449 10.91 12.71 0.66
C PRO A 449 12.35 13.05 0.25
N ASP A 450 13.35 12.54 0.98
CA ASP A 450 14.79 12.69 0.75
C ASP A 450 15.42 11.51 -0.02
N ALA A 451 14.67 10.42 -0.25
CA ALA A 451 15.12 9.30 -1.06
C ALA A 451 15.49 9.76 -2.48
N ARG A 452 16.51 9.13 -3.07
CA ARG A 452 17.08 9.54 -4.36
C ARG A 452 16.03 9.66 -5.47
N TYR A 453 15.12 8.69 -5.58
CA TYR A 453 13.99 8.74 -6.52
C TYR A 453 13.11 9.99 -6.35
N ASN A 454 12.72 10.31 -5.12
CA ASN A 454 11.85 11.46 -4.82
C ASN A 454 12.59 12.79 -5.01
N ALA A 455 13.88 12.83 -4.70
CA ALA A 455 14.74 13.98 -4.98
C ALA A 455 14.87 14.23 -6.49
N ASP A 456 15.13 13.17 -7.26
CA ASP A 456 15.21 13.24 -8.73
C ASP A 456 13.86 13.63 -9.33
N SER A 457 12.75 13.04 -8.88
CA SER A 457 11.40 13.38 -9.32
C SER A 457 11.07 14.85 -9.07
N ARG A 458 11.45 15.41 -7.92
CA ARG A 458 11.21 16.83 -7.59
C ARG A 458 12.04 17.76 -8.47
N ILE A 459 13.33 17.46 -8.63
CA ILE A 459 14.23 18.30 -9.44
C ILE A 459 13.84 18.26 -10.92
N ILE A 460 13.41 17.10 -11.42
CA ILE A 460 12.89 17.00 -12.79
C ILE A 460 11.60 17.81 -12.92
N ALA A 461 10.66 17.72 -11.97
CA ALA A 461 9.44 18.51 -11.99
C ALA A 461 9.71 20.03 -11.90
N ASP A 462 10.70 20.47 -11.12
CA ASP A 462 11.05 21.88 -10.95
C ASP A 462 11.75 22.48 -12.20
N LYS A 463 12.57 21.68 -12.90
CA LYS A 463 13.39 22.15 -14.04
C LYS A 463 12.71 22.04 -15.40
N PHE A 464 11.74 21.15 -15.53
CA PHE A 464 11.02 20.89 -16.76
C PHE A 464 9.57 21.35 -16.58
N SER A 465 9.17 22.40 -17.32
CA SER A 465 7.82 23.00 -17.26
C SER A 465 6.69 22.02 -17.56
N LEU A 466 6.99 20.89 -18.21
CA LEU A 466 6.07 19.79 -18.44
C LEU A 466 6.25 18.73 -17.36
N GLY A 467 5.31 18.71 -16.42
CA GLY A 467 5.31 17.82 -15.27
C GLY A 467 5.34 16.33 -15.64
N LEU A 468 5.80 15.54 -14.69
CA LEU A 468 5.80 14.07 -14.74
C LEU A 468 4.41 13.47 -14.51
N ASN A 469 3.50 14.29 -14.01
CA ASN A 469 2.18 13.93 -13.53
C ASN A 469 1.17 14.14 -14.65
N LEU A 470 1.03 13.15 -15.51
CA LEU A 470 0.14 13.20 -16.66
C LEU A 470 -1.20 12.54 -16.32
N LEU A 471 -2.28 13.30 -16.48
CA LEU A 471 -3.65 12.82 -16.57
C LEU A 471 -4.08 12.87 -18.04
N THR A 472 -4.49 11.75 -18.60
CA THR A 472 -4.97 11.69 -19.99
C THR A 472 -6.48 11.52 -20.00
N VAL A 473 -7.15 12.36 -20.77
CA VAL A 473 -8.59 12.24 -21.04
C VAL A 473 -8.77 11.90 -22.52
N VAL A 474 -9.62 10.92 -22.79
CA VAL A 474 -9.93 10.47 -24.15
C VAL A 474 -11.30 11.00 -24.56
N ALA A 475 -11.36 11.61 -25.75
CA ALA A 475 -12.58 12.01 -26.40
C ALA A 475 -12.87 11.06 -27.58
N GLU A 476 -13.90 10.24 -27.41
CA GLU A 476 -14.42 9.41 -28.50
C GLU A 476 -15.37 10.22 -29.35
N THR A 477 -15.18 10.13 -30.66
CA THR A 477 -15.88 10.93 -31.65
C THR A 477 -16.14 10.10 -32.91
N PRO A 478 -17.05 10.53 -33.81
CA PRO A 478 -17.23 9.89 -35.09
C PRO A 478 -15.92 9.95 -35.91
N THR A 479 -15.76 9.04 -36.87
CA THR A 479 -14.64 9.08 -37.79
C THR A 479 -14.49 10.44 -38.47
N GLU A 480 -13.24 10.86 -38.65
CA GLU A 480 -12.88 12.14 -39.24
C GLU A 480 -13.39 13.37 -38.44
N ALA A 481 -13.64 13.25 -37.14
CA ALA A 481 -14.06 14.38 -36.31
C ALA A 481 -13.00 15.49 -36.22
N CYS A 482 -11.70 15.13 -36.32
CA CYS A 482 -10.59 16.07 -36.26
C CYS A 482 -10.60 17.12 -37.39
N ILE A 483 -11.32 16.88 -38.49
CA ILE A 483 -11.44 17.81 -39.64
C ILE A 483 -12.77 18.57 -39.64
N LYS A 484 -13.60 18.41 -38.61
CA LYS A 484 -14.89 19.08 -38.45
C LYS A 484 -14.81 20.13 -37.34
N TYR A 485 -15.20 21.37 -37.68
CA TYR A 485 -15.05 22.52 -36.78
C TYR A 485 -15.79 22.35 -35.44
N ASP A 486 -16.98 21.76 -35.44
CA ASP A 486 -17.81 21.67 -34.23
C ASP A 486 -17.19 20.79 -33.13
N TYR A 487 -16.53 19.68 -33.50
CA TYR A 487 -15.81 18.82 -32.56
C TYR A 487 -14.52 19.49 -32.07
N MET A 488 -13.76 20.10 -33.00
CA MET A 488 -12.53 20.82 -32.66
C MET A 488 -12.78 22.02 -31.74
N ARG A 489 -13.90 22.73 -31.95
CA ARG A 489 -14.33 23.83 -31.08
C ARG A 489 -14.73 23.32 -29.70
N TYR A 490 -15.44 22.20 -29.62
CA TYR A 490 -15.83 21.57 -28.37
C TYR A 490 -14.59 21.19 -27.54
N LEU A 491 -13.65 20.45 -28.14
CA LEU A 491 -12.40 20.07 -27.48
C LEU A 491 -11.53 21.28 -27.12
N ASN A 492 -11.50 22.33 -27.96
CA ASN A 492 -10.77 23.55 -27.62
C ASN A 492 -11.34 24.26 -26.38
N ARG A 493 -12.66 24.27 -26.21
CA ARG A 493 -13.27 24.84 -24.99
C ARG A 493 -12.95 23.98 -23.77
N PHE A 494 -12.98 22.65 -23.92
CA PHE A 494 -12.61 21.73 -22.86
C PHE A 494 -11.14 21.91 -22.44
N THR A 495 -10.21 22.01 -23.39
CA THR A 495 -8.80 22.31 -23.10
C THR A 495 -8.64 23.62 -22.35
N TRP A 496 -9.32 24.68 -22.82
CA TRP A 496 -9.25 25.98 -22.15
C TRP A 496 -9.83 25.94 -20.73
N TYR A 497 -10.91 25.20 -20.50
CA TYR A 497 -11.46 25.00 -19.16
C TYR A 497 -10.45 24.31 -18.25
N MET A 498 -9.83 23.21 -18.70
CA MET A 498 -8.83 22.47 -17.91
C MET A 498 -7.56 23.29 -17.62
N GLU A 499 -7.10 24.14 -18.54
CA GLU A 499 -5.95 25.03 -18.29
C GLU A 499 -6.18 26.05 -17.16
N ASN A 500 -7.45 26.32 -16.81
CA ASN A 500 -7.79 27.27 -15.75
C ASN A 500 -8.11 26.57 -14.41
N VAL A 501 -8.01 25.24 -14.35
CA VAL A 501 -8.18 24.48 -13.11
C VAL A 501 -6.92 24.61 -12.27
N GLU A 502 -7.09 24.94 -10.99
CA GLU A 502 -5.97 25.06 -10.05
C GLU A 502 -5.18 23.75 -9.94
N GLY A 503 -3.85 23.82 -10.08
CA GLY A 503 -2.96 22.65 -10.07
C GLY A 503 -2.72 22.00 -11.43
N VAL A 504 -3.42 22.44 -12.49
CA VAL A 504 -3.06 22.10 -13.88
C VAL A 504 -2.00 23.08 -14.37
N THR A 505 -0.84 22.57 -14.76
CA THR A 505 0.26 23.38 -15.31
C THR A 505 0.12 23.61 -16.81
N LEU A 506 -0.36 22.58 -17.52
CA LEU A 506 -0.57 22.63 -18.96
C LEU A 506 -1.62 21.63 -19.41
N ALA A 507 -2.43 22.00 -20.40
CA ALA A 507 -3.27 21.04 -21.12
C ALA A 507 -2.98 21.08 -22.63
N ILE A 508 -2.61 19.94 -23.21
CA ILE A 508 -2.32 19.82 -24.65
C ILE A 508 -3.42 19.02 -25.33
N SER A 509 -3.96 19.57 -26.43
CA SER A 509 -4.94 18.91 -27.27
C SER A 509 -4.69 19.15 -28.74
N LEU A 510 -5.32 18.33 -29.60
CA LEU A 510 -5.28 18.51 -31.04
C LEU A 510 -5.73 19.92 -31.48
N PRO A 511 -6.83 20.51 -30.97
CA PRO A 511 -7.20 21.89 -31.33
C PRO A 511 -6.13 22.94 -31.06
N TYR A 512 -5.36 22.83 -29.97
CA TYR A 512 -4.28 23.77 -29.67
C TYR A 512 -3.12 23.62 -30.66
N ALA A 513 -2.75 22.38 -30.98
CA ALA A 513 -1.76 22.10 -32.03
C ALA A 513 -2.20 22.64 -33.40
N VAL A 514 -3.47 22.44 -33.76
CA VAL A 514 -4.07 22.89 -35.02
C VAL A 514 -4.14 24.42 -35.11
N LYS A 515 -4.43 25.14 -34.02
CA LYS A 515 -4.37 26.61 -34.01
C LYS A 515 -2.97 27.12 -34.30
N ASN A 516 -1.94 26.45 -33.76
CA ASN A 516 -0.54 26.80 -34.04
C ASN A 516 -0.20 26.50 -35.50
N SER A 517 -0.61 25.35 -36.03
CA SER A 517 -0.42 25.00 -37.44
C SER A 517 -1.14 25.95 -38.39
N SER A 518 -2.36 26.37 -38.07
CA SER A 518 -3.12 27.36 -38.84
C SER A 518 -2.40 28.69 -38.93
N ALA A 519 -1.87 29.21 -37.82
CA ALA A 519 -1.01 30.40 -37.87
C ALA A 519 0.24 30.15 -38.72
N GLY A 520 0.81 28.94 -38.66
CA GLY A 520 1.96 28.57 -39.46
C GLY A 520 1.74 28.59 -40.96
N TRP A 521 0.56 28.16 -41.43
CA TRP A 521 0.18 28.29 -42.84
C TRP A 521 -0.10 29.74 -43.29
N ASN A 522 -0.12 30.69 -42.34
CA ASN A 522 -0.37 32.11 -42.57
C ASN A 522 0.80 32.96 -42.06
N GLU A 523 2.04 32.61 -42.46
CA GLU A 523 3.27 33.35 -42.16
C GLU A 523 3.52 33.57 -40.65
N GLY A 524 2.97 32.71 -39.78
CA GLY A 524 3.09 32.82 -38.34
C GLY A 524 2.29 33.97 -37.72
N ALA A 525 1.39 34.59 -38.48
CA ALA A 525 0.60 35.72 -38.01
C ALA A 525 -0.32 35.29 -36.85
N LEU A 526 -0.10 35.86 -35.65
CA LEU A 526 -0.83 35.50 -34.43
C LEU A 526 -2.35 35.65 -34.53
N LYS A 527 -2.84 36.55 -35.40
CA LYS A 527 -4.29 36.72 -35.67
C LYS A 527 -4.92 35.47 -36.32
N TRP A 528 -4.13 34.65 -36.99
CA TRP A 528 -4.53 33.40 -37.63
C TRP A 528 -4.36 32.17 -36.72
N ARG A 529 -3.96 32.39 -35.44
CA ARG A 529 -3.90 31.36 -34.39
C ARG A 529 -5.29 31.02 -33.84
N ALA A 530 -6.21 30.74 -34.75
CA ALA A 530 -7.60 30.38 -34.49
C ALA A 530 -7.92 29.08 -35.23
N LEU A 531 -9.01 28.41 -34.82
CA LEU A 531 -9.46 27.20 -35.52
C LEU A 531 -10.12 27.60 -36.86
N PRO A 532 -9.63 27.09 -38.00
CA PRO A 532 -10.29 27.30 -39.29
C PRO A 532 -11.73 26.79 -39.28
N ARG A 533 -12.68 27.59 -39.78
CA ARG A 533 -14.09 27.14 -39.91
C ARG A 533 -14.32 26.25 -41.12
N ASN A 534 -13.48 26.38 -42.14
CA ASN A 534 -13.56 25.59 -43.36
C ASN A 534 -12.87 24.23 -43.17
N GLN A 535 -13.55 23.16 -43.57
CA GLN A 535 -13.04 21.79 -43.42
C GLN A 535 -11.70 21.56 -44.13
N PHE A 536 -11.52 22.05 -45.36
CA PHE A 536 -10.27 21.85 -46.10
C PHE A 536 -9.09 22.58 -45.45
N ALA A 537 -9.34 23.78 -44.92
CA ALA A 537 -8.33 24.51 -44.14
C ALA A 537 -8.00 23.79 -42.81
N LEU A 538 -8.99 23.13 -42.20
CA LEU A 538 -8.78 22.29 -41.02
C LEU A 538 -7.95 21.04 -41.36
N VAL A 539 -8.25 20.35 -42.47
CA VAL A 539 -7.45 19.22 -42.99
C VAL A 539 -6.00 19.64 -43.17
N GLN A 540 -5.76 20.79 -43.81
CA GLN A 540 -4.41 21.33 -44.03
C GLN A 540 -3.69 21.62 -42.70
N SER A 541 -4.40 22.11 -41.69
CA SER A 541 -3.84 22.44 -40.38
C SER A 541 -3.66 21.22 -39.46
N VAL A 542 -4.41 20.14 -39.69
CA VAL A 542 -4.27 18.86 -38.97
C VAL A 542 -3.15 18.01 -39.55
N GLY A 543 -2.94 18.06 -40.87
CA GLY A 543 -1.95 17.23 -41.58
C GLY A 543 -0.55 17.17 -40.96
N PRO A 544 0.00 18.28 -40.43
CA PRO A 544 1.31 18.28 -39.76
C PRO A 544 1.35 17.62 -38.37
N VAL A 545 0.21 17.24 -37.78
CA VAL A 545 0.14 16.60 -36.45
C VAL A 545 0.06 15.08 -36.62
N PRO A 546 1.16 14.33 -36.42
CA PRO A 546 1.14 12.90 -36.62
C PRO A 546 0.43 12.18 -35.45
N PRO A 547 -0.17 10.99 -35.70
CA PRO A 547 -0.73 10.15 -34.63
C PRO A 547 0.28 9.77 -33.54
N SER A 548 1.58 9.78 -33.84
CA SER A 548 2.66 9.52 -32.87
C SER A 548 2.75 10.57 -31.74
N THR A 549 2.06 11.71 -31.88
CA THR A 549 1.90 12.68 -30.77
C THR A 549 0.98 12.17 -29.67
N GLY A 550 0.20 11.11 -29.95
CA GLY A 550 -0.86 10.61 -29.07
C GLY A 550 -2.13 11.45 -29.05
N LEU A 551 -2.15 12.64 -29.67
CA LEU A 551 -3.30 13.57 -29.67
C LEU A 551 -4.47 13.08 -30.52
N LEU A 552 -4.22 12.16 -31.45
CA LEU A 552 -5.21 11.58 -32.36
C LEU A 552 -4.79 10.19 -32.81
N ASN A 553 -5.76 9.34 -33.14
CA ASN A 553 -5.53 8.11 -33.88
C ASN A 553 -5.64 8.31 -35.41
N GLN A 554 -5.28 7.30 -36.19
CA GLN A 554 -5.21 7.39 -37.67
C GLN A 554 -6.51 7.80 -38.36
N ASN A 555 -7.67 7.42 -37.80
CA ASN A 555 -8.99 7.69 -38.39
C ASN A 555 -9.71 8.88 -37.71
N CYS A 556 -9.04 9.58 -36.79
CA CYS A 556 -9.60 10.66 -35.98
C CYS A 556 -10.92 10.33 -35.28
N SER A 557 -11.15 9.07 -34.91
CA SER A 557 -12.29 8.69 -34.07
C SER A 557 -11.99 8.84 -32.60
N VAL A 558 -10.70 8.93 -32.23
CA VAL A 558 -10.27 9.08 -30.85
C VAL A 558 -9.24 10.19 -30.79
N MET A 559 -9.51 11.21 -29.98
CA MET A 559 -8.62 12.32 -29.70
C MET A 559 -8.33 12.35 -28.21
N SER A 560 -7.12 12.75 -27.82
CA SER A 560 -6.74 12.83 -26.41
C SER A 560 -6.46 14.27 -25.97
N LEU A 561 -6.69 14.51 -24.69
CA LEU A 561 -6.28 15.70 -23.96
C LEU A 561 -5.24 15.25 -22.92
N LEU A 562 -4.03 15.78 -23.03
CA LEU A 562 -2.93 15.53 -22.11
C LEU A 562 -2.87 16.64 -21.08
N ILE A 563 -3.21 16.35 -19.84
CA ILE A 563 -3.29 17.31 -18.74
C ILE A 563 -2.13 17.06 -17.80
N PHE A 564 -1.24 18.03 -17.67
CA PHE A 564 -0.07 17.97 -16.80
C PHE A 564 -0.42 18.64 -15.48
N LEU A 565 -0.24 17.91 -14.39
CA LEU A 565 -0.48 18.39 -13.02
C LEU A 565 0.83 18.85 -12.38
N GLU A 566 0.74 19.79 -11.45
CA GLU A 566 1.90 20.31 -10.72
C GLU A 566 2.53 19.27 -9.80
N ASP A 567 1.72 18.41 -9.18
CA ASP A 567 2.17 17.37 -8.27
C ASP A 567 1.29 16.10 -8.34
N ALA A 568 1.69 15.08 -7.59
CA ALA A 568 0.99 13.81 -7.48
C ALA A 568 0.17 13.70 -6.19
N LYS A 569 -0.17 14.82 -5.55
CA LYS A 569 -1.00 14.80 -4.34
C LYS A 569 -2.42 14.41 -4.69
N ALA A 570 -3.08 13.74 -3.75
CA ALA A 570 -4.48 13.33 -3.88
C ALA A 570 -5.40 14.50 -4.23
N THR A 571 -5.28 15.63 -3.51
CA THR A 571 -6.13 16.82 -3.70
C THR A 571 -6.01 17.47 -5.07
N THR A 572 -4.80 17.48 -5.65
CA THR A 572 -4.54 18.00 -7.00
C THR A 572 -5.17 17.08 -8.05
N ILE A 573 -5.01 15.77 -7.88
CA ILE A 573 -5.57 14.75 -8.78
C ILE A 573 -7.10 14.79 -8.75
N GLU A 574 -7.68 14.79 -7.55
CA GLU A 574 -9.12 14.85 -7.30
C GLU A 574 -9.73 16.10 -7.96
N ARG A 575 -9.16 17.29 -7.70
CA ARG A 575 -9.64 18.53 -8.31
C ARG A 575 -9.62 18.50 -9.85
N ALA A 576 -8.56 17.95 -10.44
CA ALA A 576 -8.44 17.84 -11.89
C ALA A 576 -9.46 16.83 -12.47
N VAL A 577 -9.66 15.70 -11.80
CA VAL A 577 -10.62 14.67 -12.22
C VAL A 577 -12.06 15.14 -12.07
N ASP A 578 -12.39 15.81 -10.96
CA ASP A 578 -13.70 16.40 -10.72
C ASP A 578 -14.04 17.46 -11.75
N ALA A 579 -13.08 18.31 -12.13
CA ALA A 579 -13.28 19.28 -13.21
C ALA A 579 -13.59 18.58 -14.56
N VAL A 580 -12.95 17.44 -14.85
CA VAL A 580 -13.27 16.66 -16.05
C VAL A 580 -14.68 16.06 -15.97
N LYS A 581 -15.08 15.53 -14.81
CA LYS A 581 -16.42 15.00 -14.56
C LYS A 581 -17.49 16.09 -14.68
N GLU A 582 -17.26 17.25 -14.08
CA GLU A 582 -18.15 18.42 -14.16
C GLU A 582 -18.30 18.87 -15.61
N TRP A 583 -17.20 19.00 -16.37
CA TRP A 583 -17.27 19.35 -17.79
C TRP A 583 -18.08 18.32 -18.61
N ARG A 584 -17.84 17.03 -18.36
CA ARG A 584 -18.54 15.92 -19.02
C ARG A 584 -20.05 16.00 -18.80
N ASP A 585 -20.48 16.33 -17.59
CA ASP A 585 -21.88 16.36 -17.20
C ASP A 585 -22.59 17.64 -17.67
N GLU A 586 -21.95 18.81 -17.56
CA GLU A 586 -22.54 20.09 -17.98
C GLU A 586 -22.54 20.32 -19.50
N ASN A 587 -21.56 19.75 -20.21
CA ASN A 587 -21.38 19.94 -21.65
C ASN A 587 -21.51 18.62 -22.42
N ALA A 588 -22.39 17.72 -21.95
CA ALA A 588 -22.67 16.45 -22.59
C ALA A 588 -23.14 16.62 -24.05
N ARG A 589 -22.66 15.76 -24.94
CA ARG A 589 -23.11 15.66 -26.34
C ARG A 589 -23.31 14.19 -26.71
N ASP A 590 -24.40 13.89 -27.42
CA ASP A 590 -24.71 12.52 -27.88
C ASP A 590 -23.64 11.94 -28.83
N ASP A 591 -22.90 12.81 -29.52
CA ASP A 591 -21.90 12.46 -30.52
C ASP A 591 -20.45 12.55 -30.01
N VAL A 592 -20.21 12.89 -28.74
CA VAL A 592 -18.86 12.94 -28.15
C VAL A 592 -18.88 12.35 -26.75
N LEU A 593 -18.13 11.27 -26.54
CA LEU A 593 -17.99 10.67 -25.22
C LEU A 593 -16.62 11.04 -24.63
N ILE A 594 -16.63 11.79 -23.52
CA ILE A 594 -15.44 12.10 -22.74
C ILE A 594 -15.23 10.99 -21.70
N ARG A 595 -14.13 10.26 -21.83
CA ARG A 595 -13.72 9.18 -20.92
C ARG A 595 -12.44 9.58 -20.21
N LEU A 596 -12.49 9.62 -18.89
CA LEU A 596 -11.30 9.67 -18.06
C LEU A 596 -10.48 8.40 -18.30
N ALA A 597 -9.18 8.55 -18.49
CA ALA A 597 -8.34 7.49 -19.02
C ALA A 597 -6.98 7.42 -18.31
N SER A 598 -5.93 7.28 -19.13
CA SER A 598 -4.55 6.88 -18.83
C SER A 598 -3.71 7.98 -18.16
N GLY A 599 -2.41 7.70 -18.07
CA GLY A 599 -1.40 8.50 -17.40
C GLY A 599 -1.19 7.99 -15.97
N ASN A 600 -0.02 8.27 -15.42
CA ASN A 600 0.28 7.91 -14.04
C ASN A 600 -0.72 8.55 -13.06
N MET A 601 -1.22 9.76 -13.34
CA MET A 601 -2.23 10.42 -12.50
C MET A 601 -3.64 9.83 -12.69
N GLY A 602 -3.98 9.36 -13.89
CA GLY A 602 -5.26 8.66 -14.12
C GLY A 602 -5.32 7.31 -13.39
N VAL A 603 -4.21 6.58 -13.34
CA VAL A 603 -4.09 5.34 -12.55
C VAL A 603 -4.21 5.63 -11.06
N GLN A 604 -3.49 6.64 -10.55
CA GLN A 604 -3.57 7.03 -9.14
C GLN A 604 -4.97 7.53 -8.77
N ALA A 605 -5.65 8.28 -9.64
CA ALA A 605 -7.04 8.69 -9.45
C ALA A 605 -7.96 7.47 -9.30
N ALA A 606 -7.83 6.48 -10.19
CA ALA A 606 -8.64 5.26 -10.13
C ALA A 606 -8.42 4.50 -8.82
N VAL A 607 -7.16 4.40 -8.37
CA VAL A 607 -6.81 3.73 -7.11
C VAL A 607 -7.40 4.49 -5.91
N ASN A 608 -7.30 5.83 -5.90
CA ASN A 608 -7.84 6.64 -4.81
C ASN A 608 -9.37 6.55 -4.73
N GLU A 609 -10.07 6.69 -5.86
CA GLU A 609 -11.54 6.57 -5.91
C GLU A 609 -11.99 5.17 -5.45
N GLU A 610 -11.32 4.11 -5.91
CA GLU A 610 -11.63 2.74 -5.51
C GLU A 610 -11.41 2.51 -4.01
N ILE A 611 -10.33 3.07 -3.44
CA ILE A 611 -10.06 2.99 -2.00
C ILE A 611 -11.13 3.73 -1.21
N GLU A 612 -11.50 4.94 -1.64
CA GLU A 612 -12.51 5.76 -0.98
C GLU A 612 -13.88 5.09 -0.98
N GLU A 613 -14.30 4.53 -2.13
CA GLU A 613 -15.56 3.81 -2.27
C GLU A 613 -15.55 2.49 -1.47
N SER A 614 -14.43 1.77 -1.47
CA SER A 614 -14.31 0.46 -0.80
C SER A 614 -14.04 0.53 0.70
N GLU A 615 -13.51 1.63 1.25
CA GLU A 615 -13.12 1.76 2.66
C GLU A 615 -14.28 1.43 3.61
N LEU A 616 -15.38 2.16 3.50
CA LEU A 616 -16.50 2.06 4.43
C LEU A 616 -17.25 0.71 4.30
N PRO A 617 -17.64 0.24 3.09
CA PRO A 617 -18.28 -1.06 2.93
C PRO A 617 -17.45 -2.20 3.51
N MET A 618 -16.14 -2.18 3.28
CA MET A 618 -15.24 -3.21 3.78
C MET A 618 -15.11 -3.17 5.30
N MET A 619 -14.93 -1.99 5.91
CA MET A 619 -14.97 -1.84 7.36
C MET A 619 -16.28 -2.38 7.94
N LEU A 620 -17.42 -2.06 7.31
CA LEU A 620 -18.72 -2.57 7.74
C LEU A 620 -18.80 -4.10 7.63
N TRP A 621 -18.27 -4.73 6.58
CA TRP A 621 -18.21 -6.19 6.47
C TRP A 621 -17.38 -6.83 7.60
N VAL A 622 -16.23 -6.24 7.94
CA VAL A 622 -15.40 -6.67 9.08
C VAL A 622 -16.19 -6.57 10.39
N TYR A 623 -16.86 -5.44 10.63
CA TYR A 623 -17.71 -5.26 11.81
C TYR A 623 -18.88 -6.24 11.85
N VAL A 624 -19.54 -6.50 10.73
CA VAL A 624 -20.62 -7.49 10.63
C VAL A 624 -20.11 -8.89 10.96
N ALA A 625 -18.93 -9.26 10.45
CA ALA A 625 -18.29 -10.53 10.78
C ALA A 625 -17.96 -10.65 12.26
N ILE A 626 -17.34 -9.62 12.86
CA ILE A 626 -17.04 -9.57 14.30
C ILE A 626 -18.33 -9.71 15.11
N VAL A 627 -19.36 -8.90 14.80
CA VAL A 627 -20.66 -8.96 15.48
C VAL A 627 -21.27 -10.35 15.39
N ALA A 628 -21.25 -10.97 14.21
CA ALA A 628 -21.77 -12.33 14.01
C ALA A 628 -21.01 -13.36 14.84
N LEU A 629 -19.67 -13.31 14.87
CA LEU A 629 -18.82 -14.22 15.65
C LEU A 629 -18.99 -14.03 17.16
N VAL A 630 -19.09 -12.80 17.64
CA VAL A 630 -19.32 -12.47 19.06
C VAL A 630 -20.72 -12.95 19.50
N ILE A 631 -21.76 -12.72 18.68
CA ILE A 631 -23.12 -13.21 18.95
C ILE A 631 -23.15 -14.75 18.93
N LEU A 632 -22.51 -15.39 17.97
CA LEU A 632 -22.48 -16.85 17.86
C LEU A 632 -21.77 -17.48 19.07
N THR A 633 -20.71 -16.84 19.56
CA THR A 633 -19.89 -17.33 20.67
C THR A 633 -20.58 -17.14 22.02
N TYR A 634 -21.04 -15.93 22.33
CA TYR A 634 -21.56 -15.60 23.66
C TYR A 634 -23.08 -15.62 23.77
N ARG A 635 -23.80 -15.51 22.63
CA ARG A 635 -25.27 -15.45 22.56
C ARG A 635 -25.86 -14.35 23.48
N ASP A 636 -25.09 -13.29 23.70
CA ASP A 636 -25.43 -12.13 24.53
C ASP A 636 -25.12 -10.85 23.73
N TRP A 637 -26.15 -10.04 23.45
CA TRP A 637 -25.98 -8.78 22.71
C TRP A 637 -25.14 -7.76 23.50
N ARG A 638 -25.07 -7.88 24.82
CA ARG A 638 -24.23 -7.01 25.66
C ARG A 638 -22.75 -7.30 25.44
N ALA A 639 -22.42 -8.56 25.17
CA ALA A 639 -21.07 -8.97 24.79
C ALA A 639 -20.65 -8.30 23.49
N THR A 640 -21.56 -8.29 22.50
CA THR A 640 -21.37 -7.60 21.23
C THR A 640 -21.03 -6.14 21.46
N VAL A 641 -21.89 -5.40 22.15
CA VAL A 641 -21.68 -3.96 22.40
C VAL A 641 -20.38 -3.70 23.18
N ALA A 642 -20.10 -4.50 24.21
CA ALA A 642 -18.90 -4.34 25.04
C ALA A 642 -17.61 -4.64 24.26
N CYS A 643 -17.63 -5.54 23.28
CA CYS A 643 -16.44 -5.88 22.48
C CYS A 643 -16.28 -4.96 21.26
N THR A 644 -17.36 -4.51 20.62
CA THR A 644 -17.27 -3.76 19.35
C THR A 644 -17.14 -2.25 19.53
N ILE A 645 -17.77 -1.64 20.54
CA ILE A 645 -17.68 -0.17 20.72
C ILE A 645 -16.25 0.30 21.02
N PRO A 646 -15.49 -0.32 21.94
CA PRO A 646 -14.11 0.10 22.20
C PRO A 646 -13.23 0.01 20.94
N LEU A 647 -13.52 -0.96 20.08
CA LEU A 647 -12.84 -1.13 18.80
C LEU A 647 -13.14 0.03 17.85
N THR A 648 -14.42 0.41 17.72
CA THR A 648 -14.81 1.58 16.93
C THR A 648 -14.09 2.82 17.41
N PHE A 649 -13.99 3.02 18.72
CA PHE A 649 -13.26 4.17 19.25
C PHE A 649 -11.78 4.12 18.84
N ALA A 650 -11.13 2.95 18.95
CA ALA A 650 -9.76 2.76 18.51
C ALA A 650 -9.57 3.01 17.00
N THR A 651 -10.50 2.59 16.14
CA THR A 651 -10.47 2.86 14.70
C THR A 651 -10.47 4.37 14.41
N PHE A 652 -11.37 5.12 15.04
CA PHE A 652 -11.44 6.58 14.86
C PHE A 652 -10.23 7.32 15.45
N PHE A 653 -9.67 6.83 16.57
CA PHE A 653 -8.39 7.33 17.05
C PHE A 653 -7.25 7.04 16.04
N GLY A 654 -7.30 5.91 15.35
CA GLY A 654 -6.37 5.58 14.26
C GLY A 654 -6.46 6.58 13.11
N TYR A 655 -7.68 6.92 12.66
CA TYR A 655 -7.86 7.95 11.63
C TYR A 655 -7.39 9.33 12.08
N TRP A 656 -7.69 9.73 13.32
CA TRP A 656 -7.17 10.98 13.87
C TRP A 656 -5.63 10.98 13.93
N PHE A 657 -5.03 9.86 14.31
CA PHE A 657 -3.57 9.72 14.33
C PHE A 657 -2.95 9.81 12.94
N MET A 658 -3.59 9.22 11.92
CA MET A 658 -3.17 9.35 10.52
C MET A 658 -3.17 10.81 10.06
N GLU A 659 -4.21 11.57 10.39
CA GLU A 659 -4.28 12.99 10.03
C GLU A 659 -3.19 13.82 10.74
N VAL A 660 -2.99 13.61 12.05
CA VAL A 660 -1.95 14.34 12.82
C VAL A 660 -0.53 14.08 12.27
N LEU A 661 -0.26 12.86 11.80
CA LEU A 661 1.03 12.50 11.23
C LEU A 661 1.11 12.69 9.71
N GLN A 662 0.04 13.19 9.07
CA GLN A 662 -0.04 13.36 7.62
C GLN A 662 0.28 12.06 6.87
N ILE A 663 -0.33 10.95 7.33
CA ILE A 663 -0.27 9.64 6.69
C ILE A 663 -1.56 9.46 5.88
N GLY A 664 -1.44 9.38 4.55
CA GLY A 664 -2.58 9.17 3.67
C GLY A 664 -3.14 7.75 3.72
N LEU A 665 -4.43 7.60 3.42
CA LEU A 665 -5.06 6.29 3.24
C LEU A 665 -4.75 5.76 1.83
N THR A 666 -3.87 4.77 1.72
CA THR A 666 -3.36 4.23 0.45
C THR A 666 -3.50 2.71 0.40
N VAL A 667 -3.11 2.10 -0.73
CA VAL A 667 -3.03 0.64 -0.91
C VAL A 667 -2.24 -0.05 0.21
N ALA A 668 -1.24 0.63 0.78
CA ALA A 668 -0.41 0.11 1.87
C ALA A 668 -1.04 0.27 3.27
N THR A 669 -1.65 1.43 3.56
CA THR A 669 -2.14 1.76 4.92
C THR A 669 -3.57 1.27 5.19
N LEU A 670 -4.39 1.11 4.15
CA LEU A 670 -5.76 0.60 4.28
C LEU A 670 -5.83 -0.81 4.91
N PRO A 671 -5.05 -1.81 4.45
CA PRO A 671 -5.03 -3.13 5.10
C PRO A 671 -4.59 -3.08 6.56
N VAL A 672 -3.73 -2.14 6.96
CA VAL A 672 -3.28 -1.97 8.34
C VAL A 672 -4.43 -1.52 9.24
N MET A 673 -5.29 -0.61 8.78
CA MET A 673 -6.46 -0.18 9.54
C MET A 673 -7.42 -1.34 9.79
N VAL A 674 -7.63 -2.19 8.77
CA VAL A 674 -8.51 -3.38 8.86
C VAL A 674 -7.91 -4.44 9.78
N LEU A 675 -6.60 -4.67 9.66
CA LEU A 675 -5.86 -5.56 10.55
C LEU A 675 -5.92 -5.09 12.00
N ALA A 676 -5.79 -3.79 12.23
CA ALA A 676 -5.88 -3.23 13.56
C ALA A 676 -7.26 -3.43 14.20
N VAL A 677 -8.32 -3.47 13.38
CA VAL A 677 -9.67 -3.84 13.81
C VAL A 677 -9.74 -5.34 14.17
N GLY A 678 -9.21 -6.23 13.34
CA GLY A 678 -9.14 -7.67 13.64
C GLY A 678 -8.41 -7.96 14.97
N LEU A 679 -7.19 -7.45 15.10
CA LEU A 679 -6.36 -7.68 16.29
C LEU A 679 -6.83 -6.95 17.54
N GLY A 680 -7.53 -5.83 17.39
CA GLY A 680 -8.13 -5.15 18.54
C GLY A 680 -9.21 -5.99 19.23
N VAL A 681 -9.95 -6.79 18.45
CA VAL A 681 -11.03 -7.65 18.96
C VAL A 681 -10.48 -8.79 19.81
N ASP A 682 -9.29 -9.30 19.54
CA ASP A 682 -8.67 -10.38 20.32
C ASP A 682 -8.56 -10.02 21.80
N TYR A 683 -8.12 -8.79 22.09
CA TYR A 683 -8.01 -8.31 23.46
C TYR A 683 -9.38 -8.30 24.15
N ALA A 684 -10.42 -7.90 23.43
CA ALA A 684 -11.79 -7.93 23.92
C ALA A 684 -12.27 -9.38 24.15
N PHE A 685 -11.99 -10.31 23.24
CA PHE A 685 -12.36 -11.72 23.39
C PHE A 685 -11.70 -12.36 24.61
N TYR A 686 -10.39 -12.17 24.81
CA TYR A 686 -9.69 -12.77 25.95
C TYR A 686 -10.19 -12.26 27.30
N ILE A 687 -10.45 -10.96 27.40
CA ILE A 687 -11.00 -10.36 28.63
C ILE A 687 -12.45 -10.81 28.81
N TYR A 688 -13.31 -10.64 27.80
CA TYR A 688 -14.74 -10.91 27.94
C TYR A 688 -15.05 -12.40 28.14
N ASN A 689 -14.30 -13.30 27.51
CA ASN A 689 -14.45 -14.75 27.73
C ASN A 689 -14.26 -15.12 29.20
N ARG A 690 -13.26 -14.52 29.86
CA ARG A 690 -12.98 -14.79 31.27
C ARG A 690 -13.99 -14.14 32.20
N VAL A 691 -14.50 -12.96 31.84
CA VAL A 691 -15.63 -12.33 32.55
C VAL A 691 -16.86 -13.22 32.50
N GLN A 692 -17.19 -13.79 31.34
CA GLN A 692 -18.33 -14.72 31.18
C GLN A 692 -18.17 -15.98 32.04
N PHE A 693 -16.95 -16.50 32.16
CA PHE A 693 -16.64 -17.61 33.04
C PHE A 693 -16.96 -17.27 34.52
N HIS A 694 -16.45 -16.15 35.02
CA HIS A 694 -16.68 -15.69 36.40
C HIS A 694 -18.15 -15.35 36.69
N LEU A 695 -18.85 -14.78 35.71
CA LEU A 695 -20.29 -14.55 35.80
C LEU A 695 -21.09 -15.86 35.89
N ALA A 696 -20.64 -16.91 35.20
CA ALA A 696 -21.25 -18.23 35.28
C ALA A 696 -21.01 -18.92 36.64
N GLU A 697 -19.92 -18.57 37.34
CA GLU A 697 -19.64 -18.98 38.72
C GLU A 697 -20.46 -18.18 39.77
N GLY A 698 -21.25 -17.19 39.33
CA GLY A 698 -22.17 -16.43 40.19
C GLY A 698 -21.60 -15.12 40.74
N LEU A 699 -20.42 -14.68 40.27
CA LEU A 699 -19.87 -13.38 40.62
C LEU A 699 -20.67 -12.25 39.94
N ASN A 700 -20.70 -11.06 40.55
CA ASN A 700 -21.28 -9.88 39.91
C ASN A 700 -20.33 -9.35 38.80
N ILE A 701 -20.82 -8.46 37.93
CA ILE A 701 -20.02 -7.95 36.79
C ILE A 701 -18.73 -7.26 37.23
N THR A 702 -18.77 -6.46 38.28
CA THR A 702 -17.63 -5.69 38.80
C THR A 702 -16.52 -6.62 39.31
N ASP A 703 -16.88 -7.61 40.11
CA ASP A 703 -15.94 -8.56 40.71
C ASP A 703 -15.43 -9.55 39.66
N SER A 704 -16.29 -9.94 38.70
CA SER A 704 -15.89 -10.76 37.54
C SER A 704 -14.81 -10.06 36.70
N TYR A 705 -14.95 -8.75 36.46
CA TYR A 705 -13.94 -7.97 35.73
C TYR A 705 -12.64 -7.80 36.52
N LYS A 706 -12.73 -7.53 37.82
CA LYS A 706 -11.53 -7.45 38.68
C LYS A 706 -10.76 -8.77 38.66
N GLN A 707 -11.46 -9.89 38.86
CA GLN A 707 -10.85 -11.21 38.82
C GLN A 707 -10.24 -11.52 37.45
N THR A 708 -10.94 -11.15 36.37
CA THR A 708 -10.41 -11.27 35.00
C THR A 708 -9.12 -10.49 34.80
N LEU A 709 -9.06 -9.23 35.22
CA LEU A 709 -7.86 -8.40 35.05
C LEU A 709 -6.67 -8.96 35.82
N PHE A 710 -6.89 -9.60 36.97
CA PHE A 710 -5.83 -10.31 37.71
C PHE A 710 -5.28 -11.53 36.98
N GLU A 711 -6.11 -12.22 36.18
CA GLU A 711 -5.74 -13.47 35.53
C GLU A 711 -5.21 -13.27 34.09
N THR A 712 -5.91 -12.46 33.29
CA THR A 712 -5.61 -12.28 31.85
C THR A 712 -5.17 -10.85 31.49
N GLY A 713 -5.48 -9.85 32.32
CA GLY A 713 -5.18 -8.44 32.02
C GLY A 713 -3.69 -8.17 31.76
N MET A 714 -2.80 -8.72 32.59
CA MET A 714 -1.36 -8.60 32.35
C MET A 714 -0.88 -9.28 31.08
N ALA A 715 -1.49 -10.41 30.71
CA ALA A 715 -1.11 -11.11 29.49
C ALA A 715 -1.46 -10.25 28.27
N VAL A 716 -2.67 -9.64 28.27
CA VAL A 716 -3.12 -8.71 27.22
C VAL A 716 -2.21 -7.47 27.12
N VAL A 717 -1.89 -6.81 28.25
CA VAL A 717 -0.97 -5.66 28.26
C VAL A 717 0.37 -6.05 27.66
N PHE A 718 0.90 -7.17 28.15
CA PHE A 718 2.23 -7.60 27.77
C PHE A 718 2.31 -8.00 26.29
N THR A 719 1.27 -8.67 25.75
CA THR A 719 1.19 -8.98 24.32
C THR A 719 1.14 -7.71 23.47
N ALA A 720 0.30 -6.74 23.84
CA ALA A 720 0.17 -5.49 23.10
C ALA A 720 1.47 -4.67 23.12
N VAL A 721 2.11 -4.54 24.29
CA VAL A 721 3.41 -3.85 24.41
C VAL A 721 4.50 -4.57 23.62
N THR A 722 4.54 -5.90 23.66
CA THR A 722 5.55 -6.66 22.91
C THR A 722 5.38 -6.48 21.40
N MET A 723 4.14 -6.53 20.90
CA MET A 723 3.83 -6.29 19.48
C MET A 723 4.12 -4.83 19.10
N ALA A 724 3.70 -3.87 19.92
CA ALA A 724 3.93 -2.44 19.69
C ALA A 724 5.42 -2.12 19.65
N VAL A 725 6.22 -2.66 20.58
CA VAL A 725 7.68 -2.49 20.61
C VAL A 725 8.33 -3.16 19.40
N GLY A 726 7.96 -4.40 19.08
CA GLY A 726 8.50 -5.11 17.92
C GLY A 726 8.25 -4.39 16.59
N VAL A 727 7.04 -3.87 16.37
CA VAL A 727 6.69 -3.16 15.13
C VAL A 727 7.18 -1.71 15.14
N SER A 728 7.36 -1.09 16.32
CA SER A 728 7.87 0.29 16.43
C SER A 728 9.23 0.49 15.78
N THR A 729 10.05 -0.56 15.71
CA THR A 729 11.37 -0.50 15.07
C THR A 729 11.28 -0.22 13.57
N TRP A 730 10.13 -0.48 12.93
CA TRP A 730 9.89 -0.19 11.52
C TRP A 730 9.84 1.29 11.21
N THR A 731 9.53 2.13 12.21
CA THR A 731 9.60 3.60 12.10
C THR A 731 10.95 4.08 11.57
N PHE A 732 12.02 3.32 11.82
CA PHE A 732 13.38 3.63 11.37
C PHE A 732 13.71 3.06 9.99
N SER A 733 12.74 2.49 9.28
CA SER A 733 12.95 1.95 7.94
C SER A 733 13.30 3.03 6.92
N ALA A 734 14.18 2.67 5.98
CA ALA A 734 14.46 3.48 4.80
C ALA A 734 13.26 3.54 3.83
N LEU A 735 12.29 2.63 3.97
CA LEU A 735 11.05 2.66 3.21
C LEU A 735 9.97 3.39 4.01
N LYS A 736 9.43 4.48 3.44
CA LYS A 736 8.44 5.32 4.12
C LYS A 736 7.15 4.57 4.40
N PHE A 737 6.63 3.80 3.44
CA PHE A 737 5.39 3.04 3.68
C PHE A 737 5.53 2.07 4.86
N GLN A 738 6.70 1.44 5.04
CA GLN A 738 6.96 0.59 6.19
C GLN A 738 7.05 1.41 7.50
N ALA A 739 7.69 2.57 7.47
CA ALA A 739 7.78 3.46 8.62
C ALA A 739 6.40 3.96 9.07
N ASP A 740 5.58 4.41 8.13
CA ASP A 740 4.22 4.89 8.38
C ASP A 740 3.33 3.77 8.94
N MET A 741 3.41 2.57 8.37
CA MET A 741 2.71 1.40 8.92
C MET A 741 3.23 0.99 10.29
N GLY A 742 4.55 1.09 10.52
CA GLY A 742 5.16 0.84 11.83
C GLY A 742 4.57 1.74 12.92
N LEU A 743 4.52 3.05 12.65
CA LEU A 743 3.92 4.05 13.52
C LEU A 743 2.43 3.75 13.76
N LEU A 744 1.68 3.52 12.68
CA LEU A 744 0.25 3.25 12.73
C LEU A 744 -0.06 1.97 13.53
N LEU A 745 0.64 0.87 13.28
CA LEU A 745 0.47 -0.39 14.00
C LEU A 745 0.84 -0.27 15.48
N THR A 746 1.96 0.40 15.80
CA THR A 746 2.36 0.64 17.20
C THR A 746 1.30 1.45 17.94
N PHE A 747 0.77 2.49 17.31
CA PHE A 747 -0.33 3.26 17.88
C PHE A 747 -1.59 2.41 18.03
N MET A 748 -1.98 1.67 16.99
CA MET A 748 -3.18 0.85 16.99
C MET A 748 -3.13 -0.28 18.02
N PHE A 749 -2.01 -0.98 18.19
CA PHE A 749 -1.86 -1.98 19.26
C PHE A 749 -1.96 -1.36 20.64
N SER A 750 -1.38 -0.18 20.83
CA SER A 750 -1.40 0.53 22.10
C SER A 750 -2.80 1.02 22.44
N ILE A 751 -3.49 1.68 21.51
CA ILE A 751 -4.83 2.22 21.75
C ILE A 751 -5.87 1.09 21.90
N ASN A 752 -5.82 0.04 21.08
CA ASN A 752 -6.70 -1.12 21.24
C ASN A 752 -6.55 -1.78 22.61
N MET A 753 -5.32 -1.93 23.10
CA MET A 753 -5.07 -2.43 24.45
C MET A 753 -5.63 -1.50 25.53
N ILE A 754 -5.41 -0.19 25.42
CA ILE A 754 -5.94 0.80 26.36
C ILE A 754 -7.48 0.72 26.39
N MET A 755 -8.13 0.67 25.23
CA MET A 755 -9.58 0.59 25.11
C MET A 755 -10.15 -0.73 25.65
N ALA A 756 -9.45 -1.85 25.45
CA ALA A 756 -9.84 -3.16 25.98
C ALA A 756 -9.73 -3.24 27.52
N ILE A 757 -8.79 -2.52 28.13
CA ILE A 757 -8.58 -2.54 29.59
C ILE A 757 -9.41 -1.46 30.32
N THR A 758 -9.76 -0.37 29.64
CA THR A 758 -10.43 0.78 30.26
C THR A 758 -11.89 0.90 29.83
N THR A 759 -12.15 1.04 28.54
CA THR A 759 -13.48 1.32 28.00
C THR A 759 -14.37 0.08 27.98
N LEU A 760 -13.83 -1.09 27.62
CA LEU A 760 -14.56 -2.35 27.64
C LEU A 760 -15.19 -2.68 29.02
N PRO A 761 -14.46 -2.68 30.15
CA PRO A 761 -15.08 -2.94 31.46
C PRO A 761 -16.08 -1.84 31.82
N SER A 762 -15.79 -0.58 31.46
CA SER A 762 -16.68 0.55 31.71
C SER A 762 -18.04 0.38 31.03
N ILE A 763 -18.03 0.01 29.74
CA ILE A 763 -19.25 -0.27 28.96
C ILE A 763 -20.00 -1.45 29.54
N ALA A 764 -19.31 -2.55 29.85
CA ALA A 764 -19.97 -3.76 30.34
C ALA A 764 -20.64 -3.55 31.72
N VAL A 765 -20.01 -2.80 32.63
CA VAL A 765 -20.57 -2.46 33.95
C VAL A 765 -21.75 -1.50 33.81
N VAL A 766 -21.63 -0.46 32.97
CA VAL A 766 -22.73 0.50 32.74
C VAL A 766 -23.92 -0.18 32.07
N LEU A 767 -23.69 -1.06 31.08
CA LEU A 767 -24.74 -1.83 30.43
C LEU A 767 -25.46 -2.75 31.43
N ASP A 768 -24.73 -3.40 32.34
CA ASP A 768 -25.36 -4.26 33.36
C ASP A 768 -26.13 -3.45 34.42
N MET A 769 -25.71 -2.21 34.70
CA MET A 769 -26.44 -1.29 35.58
C MET A 769 -27.76 -0.82 34.97
N ILE A 770 -27.75 -0.44 33.68
CA ILE A 770 -28.94 0.07 32.97
C ILE A 770 -29.88 -1.08 32.60
N PHE A 771 -29.31 -2.19 32.13
CA PHE A 771 -30.03 -3.39 31.76
C PHE A 771 -29.46 -4.55 32.59
N PRO A 772 -30.02 -4.93 33.75
CA PRO A 772 -29.49 -6.05 34.53
C PRO A 772 -29.79 -7.41 33.89
N ARG A 773 -28.93 -8.41 34.08
CA ARG A 773 -29.16 -9.78 33.57
C ARG A 773 -30.29 -10.46 34.35
N LYS A 774 -31.28 -11.01 33.63
CA LYS A 774 -32.43 -11.73 34.23
C LYS A 774 -32.25 -13.25 34.31
N ARG A 775 -31.25 -13.80 33.63
CA ARG A 775 -30.96 -15.24 33.58
C ARG A 775 -29.49 -15.48 33.97
N PRO A 776 -29.18 -16.60 34.64
CA PRO A 776 -27.80 -16.96 34.92
C PRO A 776 -27.01 -17.11 33.63
N VAL A 777 -25.81 -16.55 33.62
CA VAL A 777 -24.88 -16.63 32.50
C VAL A 777 -24.43 -18.07 32.36
N LYS A 778 -24.49 -18.63 31.16
CA LYS A 778 -23.93 -19.95 30.90
C LYS A 778 -22.43 -19.80 30.71
N ALA A 779 -21.65 -20.72 31.28
CA ALA A 779 -20.23 -20.81 30.98
C ALA A 779 -20.05 -20.87 29.46
N PRO A 780 -19.00 -20.25 28.90
CA PRO A 780 -18.74 -20.25 27.46
C PRO A 780 -18.47 -21.69 26.99
N SER A 781 -19.54 -22.40 26.67
CA SER A 781 -19.52 -23.68 25.99
C SER A 781 -19.67 -23.33 24.52
N GLY A 782 -18.56 -23.36 23.77
CA GLY A 782 -18.56 -23.01 22.34
C GLY A 782 -19.70 -23.70 21.58
N ALA A 783 -20.10 -23.15 20.44
CA ALA A 783 -21.25 -23.63 19.64
C ALA A 783 -21.25 -25.15 19.34
N PHE A 784 -20.10 -25.83 19.51
CA PHE A 784 -19.87 -27.27 19.34
C PHE A 784 -19.88 -28.10 20.65
N SER A 785 -20.47 -27.57 21.72
CA SER A 785 -20.59 -28.24 23.02
C SER A 785 -21.85 -29.09 23.18
N HIS A 786 -22.73 -29.10 22.17
CA HIS A 786 -23.87 -30.00 22.07
C HIS A 786 -23.54 -31.26 21.28
#